data_AF-A0A954ITQ3-F1
#
_entry.id   AF-A0A954ITQ3-F1
#
_cell.length_a   1.000
_cell.length_b   1.000
_cell.length_c   1.000
_cell.angle_alpha   90.00
_cell.angle_beta   90.00
_cell.angle_gamma   90.00
#
_symmetry.space_group_name_H-M   'P 1'
#
loop_
_entity.id
_entity.type
_entity.pdbx_description
1 polymer ?
#
loop_
_entity_poly.entity_id
_entity_poly.type
_entity_poly.pdbx_seq_one_letter_code
_entity_poly.pdbx_strand_id
1 'polypeptide(L)'
;MLTTLPRLALFAATSISLLALAAAQSEPARAERSAILGRVSMLDGKPWVNAEVHFFSRPLGAIGFGAPDHVRCKSDERGRFRAQLISGREYSAWAIGTGDDAHEASLVAEGVYAGIPVRLEQDPFPRPATRLRIRAAKEYGERLDGFRIRFVAPMRNQWTVEVPIEGRECMVPTLPGRIAIAEVLDEKRRPILVYRFLLTLDEAYGDFGATKKGWRDKFAEAMAREQSLSMIRSGRVRNFPLQILAPLRKSVRVMTTEDSKPVPGARISGRVQYSTSSVRLEYETTRRVTWVELGVTGEDGSAVLDIPDAVLRTTYWNDVVLNAQKDGFAATQLIVKDVARESPASRISKILKQREDEEAKPDAPLEFRLAPVPALTLRLRAADGSRSSVANRVLRLIATKNMNDNVDEVWSFTTLQQRVETDADGRFTIPGLLPERQFVLQMAVDAALLGDLGITDAPAPMPTALLFVKDSSELESRDIELASLRCIDLEVTRPDGSPASGARAVLLPAWTERLWDLAGTELTLSSLADRRGRVRFVAGRGACELVFIDEESKSFAHVEVSAAGAQREPRIARAVRLRPMQEYSGVVLDSKNRPVAGAHLDLSGQTQGIENTALAEFVSDTIKTHIESDSEGRFVFHVLPIQLSELEIAAMTPDLGHDVELQFAPGTTGRKDLEIQFEVEAGPAKKGK
;
A
#
# COMPACT_ATOMS: atom_id res chain seq x y z
N MET A 1 -50.17 -20.34 25.34
CA MET A 1 -48.89 -19.72 25.80
C MET A 1 -47.75 -20.74 26.05
N LEU A 2 -47.85 -22.00 25.59
CA LEU A 2 -46.86 -23.07 25.87
C LEU A 2 -46.18 -23.65 24.61
N THR A 3 -46.26 -22.99 23.45
CA THR A 3 -45.73 -23.51 22.17
C THR A 3 -44.46 -22.80 21.67
N THR A 4 -43.93 -21.81 22.40
CA THR A 4 -42.75 -21.02 21.98
C THR A 4 -41.41 -21.52 22.54
N LEU A 5 -41.42 -22.32 23.60
CA LEU A 5 -40.21 -22.89 24.24
C LEU A 5 -39.37 -23.82 23.35
N PRO A 6 -39.92 -24.73 22.52
CA PRO A 6 -39.09 -25.64 21.73
C PRO A 6 -38.35 -24.94 20.57
N ARG A 7 -38.85 -23.80 20.08
CA ARG A 7 -38.19 -23.03 19.00
C ARG A 7 -36.98 -22.24 19.50
N LEU A 8 -37.04 -21.71 20.73
CA LEU A 8 -35.92 -21.01 21.35
C LEU A 8 -34.77 -21.97 21.72
N ALA A 9 -35.09 -23.16 22.21
CA ALA A 9 -34.09 -24.19 22.50
C ALA A 9 -33.38 -24.69 21.23
N LEU A 10 -34.13 -24.86 20.13
CA LEU A 10 -33.55 -25.25 18.84
C LEU A 10 -32.64 -24.15 18.29
N PHE A 11 -33.07 -22.88 18.30
CA PHE A 11 -32.21 -21.76 17.86
C PHE A 11 -30.92 -21.66 18.70
N ALA A 12 -31.01 -21.78 20.03
CA ALA A 12 -29.84 -21.75 20.90
C ALA A 12 -28.88 -22.92 20.63
N ALA A 13 -29.40 -24.14 20.44
CA ALA A 13 -28.58 -25.30 20.14
C ALA A 13 -27.90 -25.21 18.76
N THR A 14 -28.59 -24.68 17.74
CA THR A 14 -28.01 -24.47 16.41
C THR A 14 -26.95 -23.37 16.44
N SER A 15 -27.18 -22.27 17.16
CA SER A 15 -26.20 -21.18 17.32
C SER A 15 -24.95 -21.62 18.09
N ILE A 16 -25.10 -22.41 19.16
CA ILE A 16 -23.97 -22.96 19.93
C ILE A 16 -23.16 -23.95 19.08
N SER A 17 -23.83 -24.78 18.27
CA SER A 17 -23.15 -25.74 17.38
C SER A 17 -22.42 -25.03 16.24
N LEU A 18 -22.96 -23.94 15.68
CA LEU A 18 -22.29 -23.10 14.67
C LEU A 18 -21.05 -22.38 15.26
N LEU A 19 -21.15 -21.87 16.49
CA LEU A 19 -20.02 -21.26 17.20
C LEU A 19 -18.91 -22.28 17.51
N ALA A 20 -19.28 -23.51 17.92
CA ALA A 20 -18.33 -24.59 18.16
C ALA A 20 -17.66 -25.10 16.86
N LEU A 21 -18.40 -25.16 15.74
CA LEU A 21 -17.83 -25.56 14.44
C LEU A 21 -16.91 -24.48 13.86
N ALA A 22 -17.24 -23.20 14.03
CA ALA A 22 -16.39 -22.09 13.64
C ALA A 22 -15.10 -22.03 14.49
N ALA A 23 -15.18 -22.36 15.78
CA ALA A 23 -14.02 -22.48 16.65
C ALA A 23 -13.14 -23.70 16.29
N ALA A 24 -13.75 -24.85 15.95
CA ALA A 24 -13.02 -26.07 15.60
C ALA A 24 -12.33 -25.99 14.21
N GLN A 25 -12.88 -25.23 13.26
CA GLN A 25 -12.20 -24.94 11.98
C GLN A 25 -11.18 -23.79 12.09
N SER A 26 -11.11 -23.11 13.24
CA SER A 26 -10.12 -22.06 13.50
C SER A 26 -8.85 -22.58 14.18
N GLU A 27 -8.77 -23.86 14.57
CA GLU A 27 -7.46 -24.48 14.74
C GLU A 27 -6.81 -24.46 13.35
N PRO A 28 -5.75 -23.67 13.12
CA PRO A 28 -5.09 -23.67 11.83
C PRO A 28 -4.60 -25.09 11.62
N ALA A 29 -5.28 -25.85 10.75
CA ALA A 29 -4.86 -27.18 10.32
C ALA A 29 -3.35 -27.10 10.12
N ARG A 30 -2.60 -27.76 11.02
CA ARG A 30 -1.23 -27.43 11.43
C ARG A 30 -0.39 -27.04 10.22
N ALA A 31 -0.43 -25.75 9.88
CA ALA A 31 0.03 -25.32 8.57
C ALA A 31 1.51 -25.68 8.47
N GLU A 32 1.90 -26.36 7.39
CA GLU A 32 3.26 -26.85 7.27
C GLU A 32 4.22 -25.67 7.46
N ARG A 33 5.12 -25.79 8.43
CA ARG A 33 6.11 -24.75 8.72
C ARG A 33 7.46 -25.20 8.18
N SER A 34 8.10 -24.31 7.43
CA SER A 34 9.46 -24.51 6.94
C SER A 34 10.42 -23.58 7.65
N ALA A 35 11.66 -24.06 7.78
CA ALA A 35 12.72 -23.27 8.37
C ALA A 35 13.12 -22.11 7.44
N ILE A 36 13.26 -20.92 8.01
CA ILE A 36 14.04 -19.83 7.43
C ILE A 36 15.36 -19.73 8.19
N LEU A 37 16.43 -19.45 7.47
CA LEU A 37 17.75 -19.13 8.01
C LEU A 37 18.04 -17.69 7.68
N GLY A 38 18.62 -16.94 8.61
CA GLY A 38 19.01 -15.56 8.30
C GLY A 38 20.17 -15.07 9.14
N ARG A 39 20.54 -13.82 8.88
CA ARG A 39 21.58 -13.10 9.62
C ARG A 39 21.12 -11.70 9.97
N VAL A 40 21.54 -11.24 11.14
CA VAL A 40 21.44 -9.85 11.60
C VAL A 40 22.84 -9.30 11.81
N SER A 41 23.07 -8.08 11.32
CA SER A 41 24.35 -7.38 11.46
C SER A 41 24.14 -5.96 11.96
N MET A 42 25.11 -5.50 12.75
CA MET A 42 25.28 -4.11 13.16
C MET A 42 25.72 -3.26 11.95
N LEU A 43 25.70 -1.94 12.10
CA LEU A 43 26.15 -0.99 11.05
C LEU A 43 27.61 -1.20 10.61
N ASP A 44 28.46 -1.67 11.50
CA ASP A 44 29.88 -1.96 11.20
C ASP A 44 30.09 -3.33 10.55
N GLY A 45 29.00 -4.02 10.17
CA GLY A 45 29.00 -5.35 9.60
C GLY A 45 29.24 -6.48 10.60
N LYS A 46 29.48 -6.16 11.89
CA LYS A 46 29.63 -7.21 12.91
C LYS A 46 28.30 -7.91 13.19
N PRO A 47 28.33 -9.14 13.69
CA PRO A 47 27.11 -9.84 14.04
C PRO A 47 26.35 -9.15 15.18
N TRP A 48 25.03 -9.01 15.01
CA TRP A 48 24.17 -8.46 16.05
C TRP A 48 23.69 -9.59 16.97
N VAL A 49 24.41 -9.81 18.08
CA VAL A 49 24.20 -10.95 18.98
C VAL A 49 22.93 -10.77 19.83
N ASN A 50 22.13 -11.84 20.00
CA ASN A 50 20.93 -11.88 20.84
C ASN A 50 19.85 -10.84 20.47
N ALA A 51 19.85 -10.34 19.23
CA ALA A 51 18.77 -9.51 18.71
C ALA A 51 17.49 -10.36 18.59
N GLU A 52 16.35 -9.82 19.01
CA GLU A 52 15.04 -10.44 18.83
C GLU A 52 14.57 -10.19 17.40
N VAL A 53 14.47 -11.27 16.61
CA VAL A 53 14.02 -11.22 15.21
C VAL A 53 12.54 -11.56 15.17
N HIS A 54 11.76 -10.66 14.57
CA HIS A 54 10.33 -10.79 14.40
C HIS A 54 10.00 -11.07 12.94
N PHE A 55 9.05 -11.96 12.72
CA PHE A 55 8.39 -12.20 11.45
C PHE A 55 6.89 -12.02 11.65
N PHE A 56 6.28 -11.12 10.88
CA PHE A 56 4.86 -10.85 10.97
C PHE A 56 4.19 -11.03 9.62
N SER A 57 3.11 -11.81 9.61
CA SER A 57 2.30 -11.99 8.41
C SER A 57 0.80 -11.97 8.69
N ARG A 58 0.01 -11.53 7.71
CA ARG A 58 -1.45 -11.68 7.64
C ARG A 58 -1.84 -12.17 6.24
N PRO A 59 -2.84 -13.06 6.07
CA PRO A 59 -3.19 -13.60 4.75
C PRO A 59 -3.58 -12.52 3.72
N LEU A 60 -4.15 -11.39 4.16
CA LEU A 60 -4.32 -10.19 3.33
C LEU A 60 -3.85 -8.98 4.15
N GLY A 61 -2.53 -8.81 4.24
CA GLY A 61 -1.86 -7.80 5.08
C GLY A 61 -2.38 -6.39 4.91
N ALA A 62 -2.59 -5.95 3.67
CA ALA A 62 -2.99 -4.58 3.36
C ALA A 62 -4.37 -4.18 3.92
N ILE A 63 -5.27 -5.14 4.12
CA ILE A 63 -6.60 -4.91 4.74
C ILE A 63 -6.68 -5.45 6.17
N GLY A 64 -5.58 -6.01 6.71
CA GLY A 64 -5.49 -6.53 8.06
C GLY A 64 -6.36 -7.77 8.33
N PHE A 65 -6.65 -8.58 7.32
CA PHE A 65 -7.50 -9.77 7.46
C PHE A 65 -6.73 -11.01 7.98
N GLY A 66 -7.46 -11.91 8.65
CA GLY A 66 -6.96 -13.18 9.17
C GLY A 66 -6.21 -13.06 10.49
N ALA A 67 -6.09 -14.18 11.21
CA ALA A 67 -5.24 -14.24 12.38
C ALA A 67 -3.78 -13.97 11.98
N PRO A 68 -3.09 -13.02 12.64
CA PRO A 68 -1.69 -12.78 12.36
C PRO A 68 -0.85 -14.00 12.77
N ASP A 69 0.14 -14.35 11.95
CA ASP A 69 1.23 -15.23 12.40
C ASP A 69 2.40 -14.33 12.80
N HIS A 70 2.71 -14.30 14.09
CA HIS A 70 3.83 -13.55 14.64
C HIS A 70 4.85 -14.52 15.21
N VAL A 71 5.95 -14.72 14.50
CA VAL A 71 7.05 -15.60 14.92
C VAL A 71 8.18 -14.74 15.45
N ARG A 72 8.79 -15.19 16.56
CA ARG A 72 9.92 -14.52 17.21
C ARG A 72 11.04 -15.51 17.42
N CYS A 73 12.28 -15.10 17.19
CA CYS A 73 13.46 -15.86 17.52
C CYS A 73 14.61 -14.94 17.91
N LYS A 74 15.76 -15.51 18.26
CA LYS A 74 16.96 -14.74 18.63
C LYS A 74 18.13 -15.12 17.75
N SER A 75 19.02 -14.16 17.51
CA SER A 75 20.29 -14.41 16.84
C SER A 75 21.35 -15.02 17.78
N ASP A 76 22.21 -15.88 17.24
CA ASP A 76 23.35 -16.48 17.92
C ASP A 76 24.56 -15.52 18.00
N GLU A 77 25.67 -15.98 18.57
CA GLU A 77 26.94 -15.23 18.67
C GLU A 77 27.53 -14.79 17.32
N ARG A 78 27.09 -15.42 16.22
CA ARG A 78 27.48 -15.08 14.85
C ARG A 78 26.37 -14.31 14.13
N GLY A 79 25.38 -13.79 14.87
CA GLY A 79 24.27 -13.03 14.32
C GLY A 79 23.33 -13.87 13.46
N ARG A 80 23.45 -15.21 13.48
CA ARG A 80 22.61 -16.11 12.68
C ARG A 80 21.37 -16.47 13.47
N PHE A 81 20.25 -16.63 12.80
CA PHE A 81 19.02 -17.10 13.42
C PHE A 81 18.33 -18.16 12.56
N ARG A 82 17.42 -18.90 13.20
CA ARG A 82 16.51 -19.85 12.56
C ARG A 82 15.12 -19.65 13.11
N ALA A 83 14.12 -19.57 12.23
CA ALA A 83 12.70 -19.52 12.60
C ALA A 83 11.89 -20.53 11.79
N GLN A 84 10.71 -20.89 12.29
CA GLN A 84 9.76 -21.79 11.62
C GLN A 84 8.55 -20.97 11.18
N LEU A 85 8.50 -20.65 9.89
CA LEU A 85 7.43 -19.84 9.30
C LEU A 85 6.44 -20.75 8.57
N ILE A 86 5.17 -20.37 8.51
CA ILE A 86 4.20 -21.07 7.65
C ILE A 86 4.75 -21.04 6.22
N SER A 87 4.94 -22.24 5.65
CA SER A 87 5.43 -22.43 4.29
C SER A 87 4.55 -21.65 3.34
N GLY A 88 5.20 -20.81 2.56
CA GLY A 88 4.49 -20.03 1.59
C GLY A 88 3.50 -19.05 2.15
N ARG A 89 3.96 -18.24 3.08
CA ARG A 89 3.26 -17.04 3.49
C ARG A 89 4.30 -15.93 3.45
N GLU A 90 3.89 -14.76 2.97
CA GLU A 90 4.78 -13.59 2.93
C GLU A 90 4.84 -12.95 4.32
N TYR A 91 6.04 -12.65 4.80
CA TYR A 91 6.28 -11.97 6.07
C TYR A 91 6.99 -10.65 5.86
N SER A 92 6.70 -9.71 6.76
CA SER A 92 7.58 -8.58 7.06
C SER A 92 8.49 -9.02 8.20
N ALA A 93 9.80 -8.81 8.08
CA ALA A 93 10.78 -9.19 9.08
C ALA A 93 11.60 -8.00 9.57
N TRP A 94 11.91 -7.97 10.86
CA TRP A 94 12.80 -6.97 11.45
C TRP A 94 13.46 -7.53 12.72
N ALA A 95 14.55 -6.92 13.16
CA ALA A 95 15.23 -7.23 14.40
C ALA A 95 15.15 -6.05 15.38
N ILE A 96 15.17 -6.35 16.68
CA ILE A 96 15.20 -5.40 17.78
C ILE A 96 16.37 -5.78 18.71
N GLY A 97 17.19 -4.79 19.10
CA GLY A 97 18.27 -4.94 20.06
C GLY A 97 17.80 -4.87 21.52
N THR A 98 18.68 -5.21 22.45
CA THR A 98 18.38 -5.26 23.90
C THR A 98 18.77 -3.99 24.67
N GLY A 99 18.93 -2.85 23.99
CA GLY A 99 19.32 -1.59 24.62
C GLY A 99 18.25 -1.05 25.59
N ASP A 100 18.70 -0.55 26.75
CA ASP A 100 17.83 -0.10 27.85
C ASP A 100 17.13 1.25 27.58
N ASP A 101 17.76 2.18 26.85
CA ASP A 101 17.26 3.56 26.67
C ASP A 101 16.85 3.93 25.24
N ALA A 102 17.44 3.28 24.23
CA ALA A 102 17.11 3.45 22.83
C ALA A 102 16.90 2.09 22.19
N HIS A 103 15.78 1.94 21.47
CA HIS A 103 15.51 0.74 20.71
C HIS A 103 16.34 0.78 19.43
N GLU A 104 17.45 0.07 19.46
CA GLU A 104 18.10 -0.35 18.22
C GLU A 104 17.15 -1.29 17.48
N ALA A 105 16.96 -1.05 16.19
CA ALA A 105 16.17 -1.94 15.35
C ALA A 105 16.77 -2.04 13.96
N SER A 106 16.45 -3.07 13.20
CA SER A 106 16.81 -3.16 11.79
C SER A 106 15.87 -2.35 10.91
N LEU A 107 16.26 -2.18 9.65
CA LEU A 107 15.31 -1.91 8.57
C LEU A 107 14.31 -3.08 8.45
N VAL A 108 13.13 -2.81 7.92
CA VAL A 108 12.12 -3.85 7.66
C VAL A 108 12.44 -4.51 6.33
N ALA A 109 12.60 -5.83 6.34
CA ALA A 109 12.64 -6.64 5.12
C ALA A 109 11.22 -7.10 4.79
N GLU A 110 10.73 -6.73 3.61
CA GLU A 110 9.45 -7.18 3.06
C GLU A 110 9.63 -8.37 2.12
N GLY A 111 8.55 -9.06 1.75
CA GLY A 111 8.66 -10.18 0.82
C GLY A 111 9.43 -11.38 1.38
N VAL A 112 9.42 -11.59 2.71
CA VAL A 112 10.19 -12.66 3.35
C VAL A 112 9.38 -13.96 3.34
N TYR A 113 9.97 -15.03 2.81
CA TYR A 113 9.33 -16.35 2.72
C TYR A 113 10.16 -17.42 3.41
N ALA A 114 9.48 -18.46 3.91
CA ALA A 114 10.13 -19.64 4.45
C ALA A 114 11.11 -20.26 3.42
N GLY A 115 12.27 -20.73 3.87
CA GLY A 115 13.30 -21.30 3.00
C GLY A 115 14.13 -20.30 2.19
N ILE A 116 13.76 -19.03 2.08
CA ILE A 116 14.59 -18.00 1.43
C ILE A 116 15.45 -17.32 2.51
N PRO A 117 16.79 -17.35 2.43
CA PRO A 117 17.61 -16.68 3.44
C PRO A 117 17.37 -15.17 3.47
N VAL A 118 17.26 -14.59 4.67
CA VAL A 118 17.06 -13.16 4.85
C VAL A 118 18.24 -12.53 5.61
N ARG A 119 18.61 -11.31 5.23
CA ARG A 119 19.59 -10.49 5.95
C ARG A 119 18.89 -9.25 6.48
N LEU A 120 19.16 -8.92 7.73
CA LEU A 120 18.61 -7.75 8.40
C LEU A 120 19.78 -6.92 8.91
N GLU A 121 19.81 -5.65 8.54
CA GLU A 121 20.89 -4.74 8.92
C GLU A 121 20.33 -3.70 9.89
N GLN A 122 21.11 -3.39 10.93
CA GLN A 122 20.78 -2.35 11.89
C GLN A 122 20.47 -1.04 11.17
N ASP A 123 19.36 -0.43 11.57
CA ASP A 123 18.98 0.91 11.11
C ASP A 123 19.96 1.91 11.74
N PRO A 124 20.61 2.80 10.96
CA PRO A 124 21.55 3.77 11.49
C PRO A 124 20.93 4.79 12.45
N PHE A 125 19.61 4.82 12.55
CA PHE A 125 18.86 5.75 13.38
C PHE A 125 18.23 5.00 14.57
N PRO A 126 18.84 5.06 15.76
CA PRO A 126 18.24 4.48 16.96
C PRO A 126 16.90 5.15 17.26
N ARG A 127 15.95 4.39 17.83
CA ARG A 127 14.61 4.88 18.13
C ARG A 127 14.51 5.17 19.62
N PRO A 128 14.45 6.43 20.07
CA PRO A 128 14.33 6.73 21.48
C PRO A 128 12.99 6.23 22.02
N ALA A 129 12.98 5.83 23.29
CA ALA A 129 11.73 5.60 24.00
C ALA A 129 10.86 6.87 23.94
N THR A 130 9.79 6.82 23.15
CA THR A 130 8.97 7.98 22.85
C THR A 130 7.70 7.95 23.68
N ARG A 131 7.34 9.09 24.27
CA ARG A 131 6.07 9.28 24.97
C ARG A 131 5.21 10.27 24.20
N LEU A 132 4.01 9.86 23.79
CA LEU A 132 3.06 10.80 23.20
C LEU A 132 2.26 11.46 24.31
N ARG A 133 2.09 12.78 24.21
CA ARG A 133 1.23 13.55 25.10
C ARG A 133 0.02 14.06 24.35
N ILE A 134 -1.16 13.66 24.78
CA ILE A 134 -2.42 13.99 24.15
C ILE A 134 -2.96 15.27 24.77
N ARG A 135 -3.25 16.25 23.90
CA ARG A 135 -3.96 17.48 24.25
C ARG A 135 -5.35 17.40 23.64
N ALA A 136 -6.32 16.98 24.45
CA ALA A 136 -7.71 16.92 24.02
C ALA A 136 -8.34 18.32 23.94
N ALA A 137 -9.18 18.57 22.94
CA ALA A 137 -10.06 19.73 22.92
C ALA A 137 -11.00 19.69 24.13
N LYS A 138 -11.42 20.88 24.59
CA LYS A 138 -12.36 21.06 25.71
C LYS A 138 -13.64 20.22 25.54
N GLU A 139 -14.05 19.96 24.31
CA GLU A 139 -15.25 19.22 23.91
C GLU A 139 -15.21 17.73 24.22
N TYR A 140 -14.02 17.10 24.26
CA TYR A 140 -13.85 15.71 24.72
C TYR A 140 -13.73 15.61 26.26
N GLY A 141 -13.76 16.76 26.95
CA GLY A 141 -13.60 16.85 28.40
C GLY A 141 -12.19 16.51 28.88
N GLU A 142 -12.02 16.40 30.20
CA GLU A 142 -10.78 15.87 30.79
C GLU A 142 -10.70 14.34 30.77
N ARG A 143 -11.75 13.67 30.29
CA ARG A 143 -11.91 12.21 30.40
C ARG A 143 -11.45 11.54 29.11
N LEU A 144 -10.18 11.17 29.07
CA LEU A 144 -9.63 10.22 28.09
C LEU A 144 -9.71 8.76 28.59
N ASP A 145 -10.41 8.54 29.70
CA ASP A 145 -10.60 7.21 30.27
C ASP A 145 -11.29 6.29 29.24
N GLY A 146 -10.71 5.11 29.00
CA GLY A 146 -11.24 4.16 28.03
C GLY A 146 -10.79 4.39 26.57
N PHE A 147 -10.17 5.53 26.26
CA PHE A 147 -9.54 5.75 24.95
C PHE A 147 -8.24 4.95 24.87
N ARG A 148 -7.85 4.59 23.64
CA ARG A 148 -6.60 3.87 23.34
C ARG A 148 -5.91 4.51 22.16
N ILE A 149 -4.59 4.32 22.03
CA ILE A 149 -3.89 4.60 20.78
C ILE A 149 -3.53 3.28 20.12
N ARG A 150 -3.96 3.09 18.87
CA ARG A 150 -3.47 2.03 18.00
C ARG A 150 -2.30 2.57 17.19
N PHE A 151 -1.12 2.05 17.45
CA PHE A 151 0.02 2.27 16.59
C PHE A 151 -0.01 1.27 15.44
N VAL A 152 0.16 1.76 14.22
CA VAL A 152 0.24 0.97 12.99
C VAL A 152 1.63 1.15 12.42
N ALA A 153 2.37 0.04 12.34
CA ALA A 153 3.65 0.03 11.67
C ALA A 153 3.43 0.00 10.15
N PRO A 154 4.05 0.91 9.40
CA PRO A 154 3.77 1.12 8.00
C PRO A 154 4.54 0.12 7.11
N MET A 155 4.24 -1.16 7.30
CA MET A 155 4.83 -2.29 6.59
C MET A 155 3.74 -3.12 5.90
N ARG A 156 4.10 -3.93 4.91
CA ARG A 156 3.14 -4.64 4.02
C ARG A 156 2.17 -5.55 4.77
N ASN A 157 2.64 -6.21 5.83
CA ASN A 157 1.80 -7.09 6.65
C ASN A 157 1.08 -6.38 7.82
N GLN A 158 1.27 -5.07 7.99
CA GLN A 158 0.59 -4.20 8.97
C GLN A 158 0.51 -4.77 10.40
N TRP A 159 1.57 -4.58 11.18
CA TRP A 159 1.51 -4.84 12.62
C TRP A 159 0.87 -3.66 13.34
N THR A 160 -0.02 -3.98 14.26
CA THR A 160 -0.70 -2.99 15.09
C THR A 160 -0.54 -3.32 16.56
N VAL A 161 -0.39 -2.28 17.37
CA VAL A 161 -0.27 -2.38 18.82
C VAL A 161 -1.19 -1.35 19.47
N GLU A 162 -2.13 -1.80 20.31
CA GLU A 162 -3.06 -0.92 21.03
C GLU A 162 -2.59 -0.66 22.46
N VAL A 163 -2.17 0.58 22.73
CA VAL A 163 -1.68 1.02 24.04
C VAL A 163 -2.78 1.84 24.73
N PRO A 164 -3.05 1.62 26.03
CA PRO A 164 -3.96 2.48 26.77
C PRO A 164 -3.41 3.91 26.89
N ILE A 165 -4.30 4.89 27.03
CA ILE A 165 -3.92 6.25 27.38
C ILE A 165 -3.99 6.38 28.90
N GLU A 166 -2.86 6.72 29.53
CA GLU A 166 -2.76 6.88 30.98
C GLU A 166 -2.72 8.38 31.31
N GLY A 167 -3.85 8.89 31.82
CA GLY A 167 -4.07 10.31 32.02
C GLY A 167 -4.11 11.07 30.70
N ARG A 168 -2.96 11.57 30.24
CA ARG A 168 -2.80 12.27 28.95
C ARG A 168 -1.56 11.80 28.19
N GLU A 169 -0.97 10.69 28.60
CA GLU A 169 0.26 10.20 28.02
C GLU A 169 0.08 8.74 27.59
N CYS A 170 0.82 8.34 26.56
CA CYS A 170 1.00 6.94 26.24
C CYS A 170 2.45 6.68 25.80
N MET A 171 2.98 5.52 26.13
CA MET A 171 4.26 5.08 25.62
C MET A 171 4.10 4.58 24.19
N VAL A 172 4.92 5.09 23.27
CA VAL A 172 5.00 4.53 21.91
C VAL A 172 5.70 3.19 22.03
N PRO A 173 5.08 2.08 21.58
CA PRO A 173 5.73 0.79 21.62
C PRO A 173 6.91 0.78 20.64
N THR A 174 7.82 -0.17 20.80
CA THR A 174 8.87 -0.39 19.81
C THR A 174 8.24 -0.88 18.51
N LEU A 175 8.18 -0.01 17.50
CA LEU A 175 7.61 -0.30 16.19
C LEU A 175 8.72 -0.50 15.16
N PRO A 176 8.53 -1.38 14.15
CA PRO A 176 9.43 -1.49 13.01
C PRO A 176 9.32 -0.28 12.08
N GLY A 177 10.41 0.01 11.37
CA GLY A 177 10.50 1.15 10.47
C GLY A 177 10.74 2.49 11.17
N ARG A 178 10.92 3.55 10.37
CA ARG A 178 11.19 4.92 10.85
C ARG A 178 9.94 5.77 11.02
N ILE A 179 8.80 5.26 10.58
CA ILE A 179 7.54 5.98 10.53
C ILE A 179 6.53 5.16 11.34
N ALA A 180 5.64 5.82 12.06
CA ALA A 180 4.46 5.20 12.66
C ALA A 180 3.22 6.01 12.34
N ILE A 181 2.08 5.32 12.34
CA ILE A 181 0.76 5.93 12.35
C ILE A 181 0.14 5.65 13.72
N ALA A 182 -0.31 6.69 14.42
CA ALA A 182 -1.10 6.58 15.65
C ALA A 182 -2.57 6.88 15.35
N GLU A 183 -3.44 5.92 15.57
CA GLU A 183 -4.89 6.09 15.55
C GLU A 183 -5.40 6.24 16.99
N VAL A 184 -5.96 7.39 17.35
CA VAL A 184 -6.66 7.55 18.64
C VAL A 184 -8.04 6.92 18.50
N LEU A 185 -8.32 5.94 19.35
CA LEU A 185 -9.56 5.19 19.39
C LEU A 185 -10.44 5.67 20.55
N ASP A 186 -11.73 5.87 20.28
CA ASP A 186 -12.73 6.11 21.32
C ASP A 186 -13.02 4.84 22.15
N GLU A 187 -13.90 4.95 23.14
CA GLU A 187 -14.32 3.83 24.00
C GLU A 187 -14.93 2.64 23.22
N LYS A 188 -15.46 2.90 22.02
CA LYS A 188 -16.02 1.88 21.10
C LYS A 188 -14.97 1.35 20.11
N ARG A 189 -13.70 1.70 20.31
CA ARG A 189 -12.55 1.37 19.45
C ARG A 189 -12.65 1.93 18.03
N ARG A 190 -13.40 3.02 17.83
CA ARG A 190 -13.50 3.71 16.55
C ARG A 190 -12.39 4.76 16.44
N PRO A 191 -11.67 4.84 15.31
CA PRO A 191 -10.65 5.85 15.13
C PRO A 191 -11.30 7.23 15.02
N ILE A 192 -10.88 8.16 15.87
CA ILE A 192 -11.32 9.56 15.89
C ILE A 192 -10.22 10.53 15.48
N LEU A 193 -8.97 10.08 15.44
CA LEU A 193 -7.81 10.86 15.01
C LEU A 193 -6.77 9.91 14.42
N VAL A 194 -6.13 10.29 13.31
CA VAL A 194 -5.04 9.53 12.70
C VAL A 194 -3.84 10.45 12.51
N TYR A 195 -2.70 10.11 13.10
CA TYR A 195 -1.50 10.94 13.06
C TYR A 195 -0.31 10.15 12.57
N ARG A 196 0.36 10.65 11.53
CA ARG A 196 1.61 10.07 11.01
C ARG A 196 2.80 10.83 11.61
N PHE A 197 3.77 10.11 12.16
CA PHE A 197 4.98 10.71 12.74
C PHE A 197 6.22 9.87 12.53
N LEU A 198 7.38 10.52 12.56
CA LEU A 198 8.69 9.87 12.48
C LEU A 198 9.11 9.38 13.88
N LEU A 199 9.50 8.11 13.96
CA LEU A 199 10.04 7.47 15.15
C LEU A 199 11.52 7.80 15.36
N THR A 200 12.21 8.16 14.28
CA THR A 200 13.63 8.52 14.28
C THR A 200 13.78 10.02 14.37
N LEU A 201 13.48 10.58 15.53
CA LEU A 201 13.84 11.96 15.83
C LEU A 201 14.57 11.98 17.17
N ASP A 202 15.88 11.78 17.14
CA ASP A 202 16.79 12.10 18.25
C ASP A 202 17.99 12.92 17.73
N GLU A 203 18.19 14.17 18.18
CA GLU A 203 19.22 14.60 19.16
C GLU A 203 20.71 14.40 18.77
N ALA A 204 21.02 13.76 17.63
CA ALA A 204 22.39 13.68 17.09
C ALA A 204 23.01 15.04 16.65
N TYR A 205 22.37 16.16 17.00
CA TYR A 205 22.90 17.52 16.84
C TYR A 205 23.25 18.20 18.19
N GLY A 206 23.04 17.51 19.31
CA GLY A 206 23.14 18.09 20.65
C GLY A 206 24.53 18.09 21.29
N ASP A 207 25.46 17.24 20.85
CA ASP A 207 26.73 17.07 21.58
C ASP A 207 27.97 16.90 20.68
N PHE A 208 28.07 17.73 19.64
CA PHE A 208 29.36 18.00 19.01
C PHE A 208 29.91 19.31 19.59
N GLY A 209 30.96 19.20 20.40
CA GLY A 209 31.73 20.32 20.97
C GLY A 209 32.49 21.15 19.94
N ALA A 210 31.85 21.56 18.85
CA ALA A 210 32.42 22.35 17.78
C ALA A 210 31.70 23.69 17.64
N THR A 211 32.50 24.74 17.57
CA THR A 211 32.13 26.16 17.42
C THR A 211 30.92 26.41 16.50
N LYS A 212 30.14 27.45 16.81
CA LYS A 212 28.91 27.95 16.13
C LYS A 212 28.87 27.91 14.58
N LYS A 213 30.01 27.75 13.91
CA LYS A 213 30.16 27.68 12.46
C LYS A 213 29.99 26.24 11.92
N GLY A 214 30.50 25.22 12.60
CA GLY A 214 30.42 23.82 12.14
C GLY A 214 29.02 23.20 12.24
N TRP A 215 28.19 23.68 13.17
CA TRP A 215 26.79 23.26 13.29
C TRP A 215 25.94 23.67 12.09
N ARG A 216 26.15 24.85 11.50
CA ARG A 216 25.33 25.35 10.38
C ARG A 216 25.54 24.57 9.09
N ASP A 217 26.76 24.09 8.85
CA ASP A 217 27.11 23.40 7.62
C ASP A 217 26.61 21.94 7.69
N LYS A 218 26.82 21.23 8.80
CA LYS A 218 26.24 19.88 9.02
C LYS A 218 24.73 19.86 9.21
N PHE A 219 24.15 20.96 9.68
CA PHE A 219 22.69 21.15 9.75
C PHE A 219 22.11 21.42 8.36
N ALA A 220 22.81 22.17 7.51
CA ALA A 220 22.42 22.35 6.11
C ALA A 220 22.53 21.03 5.32
N GLU A 221 23.55 20.22 5.58
CA GLU A 221 23.79 18.90 4.97
C GLU A 221 22.71 17.85 5.32
N ALA A 222 22.12 17.91 6.52
CA ALA A 222 20.99 17.03 6.88
C ALA A 222 19.61 17.59 6.54
N MET A 223 19.43 18.92 6.59
CA MET A 223 18.21 19.57 6.09
C MET A 223 18.10 19.51 4.56
N ALA A 224 19.23 19.33 3.86
CA ALA A 224 19.29 18.99 2.44
C ALA A 224 18.79 17.56 2.14
N ARG A 225 18.97 16.64 3.09
CA ARG A 225 18.52 15.24 2.97
C ARG A 225 17.05 15.02 3.32
N GLU A 226 16.41 15.95 4.03
CA GLU A 226 14.97 15.90 4.33
C GLU A 226 14.34 17.31 4.30
N GLN A 227 13.53 17.60 3.27
CA GLN A 227 12.81 18.86 3.20
C GLN A 227 11.68 18.92 4.26
N SER A 228 11.80 19.93 5.13
CA SER A 228 10.74 20.60 5.91
C SER A 228 10.22 19.93 7.19
N LEU A 229 10.90 20.16 8.32
CA LEU A 229 10.31 20.00 9.66
C LEU A 229 10.49 21.27 10.50
N SER A 230 9.39 21.75 11.07
CA SER A 230 9.41 22.81 12.08
C SER A 230 10.07 22.31 13.37
N MET A 231 11.15 22.97 13.81
CA MET A 231 11.81 22.68 15.09
C MET A 231 10.94 23.04 16.30
N ILE A 232 10.91 22.15 17.30
CA ILE A 232 10.57 22.45 18.70
C ILE A 232 11.76 21.99 19.56
N ARG A 233 12.17 22.80 20.55
CA ARG A 233 13.43 22.67 21.31
C ARG A 233 13.41 21.64 22.46
N SER A 234 14.55 20.93 22.56
CA SER A 234 15.30 20.37 23.72
C SER A 234 14.72 19.27 24.64
N GLY A 235 15.44 18.14 24.73
CA GLY A 235 16.06 17.58 25.95
C GLY A 235 15.13 17.00 27.02
N ARG A 236 15.02 15.66 27.05
CA ARG A 236 14.17 14.77 27.88
C ARG A 236 12.84 14.43 27.25
N VAL A 237 12.41 13.17 27.46
CA VAL A 237 11.09 12.55 27.13
C VAL A 237 10.26 13.48 26.26
N ARG A 238 10.44 13.37 24.95
CA ARG A 238 9.85 14.30 23.98
C ARG A 238 8.34 14.19 24.04
N ASN A 239 7.72 15.19 24.64
CA ASN A 239 6.28 15.36 24.59
C ASN A 239 5.91 15.88 23.20
N PHE A 240 5.52 15.01 22.28
CA PHE A 240 4.82 15.44 21.08
C PHE A 240 3.38 15.80 21.48
N PRO A 241 2.98 17.09 21.45
CA PRO A 241 1.61 17.45 21.76
C PRO A 241 0.73 17.02 20.58
N LEU A 242 0.07 15.88 20.73
CA LEU A 242 -0.98 15.47 19.83
C LEU A 242 -2.22 16.31 20.15
N GLN A 243 -2.50 17.35 19.37
CA GLN A 243 -3.68 18.18 19.60
C GLN A 243 -4.89 17.52 18.93
N ILE A 244 -5.83 17.01 19.73
CA ILE A 244 -7.16 16.64 19.24
C ILE A 244 -7.93 17.96 19.15
N LEU A 245 -8.11 18.47 17.93
CA LEU A 245 -8.94 19.64 17.67
C LEU A 245 -10.41 19.23 17.50
N ALA A 246 -11.31 20.21 17.61
CA ALA A 246 -12.71 19.98 17.28
C ALA A 246 -12.81 19.50 15.82
N PRO A 247 -13.67 18.51 15.51
CA PRO A 247 -13.87 18.05 14.14
C PRO A 247 -14.37 19.20 13.25
N LEU A 248 -13.93 19.23 12.00
CA LEU A 248 -14.51 20.09 10.98
C LEU A 248 -15.94 19.61 10.71
N ARG A 249 -16.91 20.44 11.05
CA ARG A 249 -18.31 20.18 10.72
C ARG A 249 -18.59 20.55 9.27
N LYS A 250 -18.97 19.57 8.47
CA LYS A 250 -19.45 19.80 7.09
C LYS A 250 -20.84 19.22 6.93
N SER A 251 -21.76 20.07 6.51
CA SER A 251 -23.07 19.63 6.04
C SER A 251 -22.91 18.90 4.72
N VAL A 252 -23.61 17.80 4.55
CA VAL A 252 -23.68 17.05 3.29
C VAL A 252 -25.14 16.77 2.95
N ARG A 253 -25.42 16.64 1.67
CA ARG A 253 -26.72 16.24 1.13
C ARG A 253 -26.53 15.13 0.12
N VAL A 254 -27.29 14.06 0.24
CA VAL A 254 -27.25 12.91 -0.67
C VAL A 254 -28.57 12.85 -1.42
N MET A 255 -28.48 12.85 -2.75
CA MET A 255 -29.62 12.85 -3.65
C MET A 255 -29.49 11.75 -4.69
N THR A 256 -30.59 11.39 -5.34
CA THR A 256 -30.60 10.53 -6.52
C THR A 256 -30.07 11.28 -7.74
N THR A 257 -29.54 10.55 -8.71
CA THR A 257 -29.06 11.13 -9.98
C THR A 257 -30.18 11.58 -10.90
N GLU A 258 -31.25 10.79 -10.97
CA GLU A 258 -32.31 10.94 -11.97
C GLU A 258 -33.27 12.10 -11.66
N ASP A 259 -33.69 12.24 -10.41
CA ASP A 259 -34.74 13.17 -10.01
C ASP A 259 -34.35 14.09 -8.83
N SER A 260 -33.07 14.05 -8.41
CA SER A 260 -32.54 14.85 -7.30
C SER A 260 -33.34 14.70 -5.99
N LYS A 261 -34.01 13.56 -5.80
CA LYS A 261 -34.72 13.27 -4.55
C LYS A 261 -33.73 12.95 -3.44
N PRO A 262 -34.02 13.35 -2.20
CA PRO A 262 -33.20 12.97 -1.06
C PRO A 262 -33.06 11.46 -0.88
N VAL A 263 -31.87 11.00 -0.47
CA VAL A 263 -31.60 9.59 -0.16
C VAL A 263 -31.41 9.43 1.36
N PRO A 264 -32.45 9.02 2.09
CA PRO A 264 -32.36 8.86 3.54
C PRO A 264 -31.62 7.58 3.95
N GLY A 265 -30.93 7.64 5.08
CA GLY A 265 -30.16 6.51 5.61
C GLY A 265 -28.94 6.14 4.76
N ALA A 266 -28.41 7.06 3.95
CA ALA A 266 -27.15 6.89 3.24
C ALA A 266 -26.01 7.06 4.23
N ARG A 267 -25.10 6.09 4.26
CA ARG A 267 -23.91 6.11 5.11
C ARG A 267 -22.83 6.94 4.45
N ILE A 268 -22.26 7.88 5.18
CA ILE A 268 -21.15 8.70 4.73
C ILE A 268 -19.90 8.27 5.49
N SER A 269 -18.86 7.97 4.74
CA SER A 269 -17.56 7.59 5.28
C SER A 269 -16.48 8.50 4.70
N GLY A 270 -15.41 8.72 5.45
CA GLY A 270 -14.30 9.55 5.02
C GLY A 270 -12.97 8.84 5.22
N ARG A 271 -11.98 9.23 4.43
CA ARG A 271 -10.61 8.75 4.54
C ARG A 271 -9.62 9.84 4.11
N VAL A 272 -8.41 9.80 4.67
CA VAL A 272 -7.30 10.66 4.21
C VAL A 272 -6.58 9.95 3.09
N GLN A 273 -6.49 10.58 1.93
CA GLN A 273 -5.63 10.14 0.85
C GLN A 273 -4.43 11.08 0.75
N TYR A 274 -3.25 10.52 0.94
CA TYR A 274 -2.00 11.23 0.72
C TYR A 274 -1.73 11.28 -0.79
N SER A 275 -1.74 12.48 -1.36
CA SER A 275 -1.42 12.72 -2.77
C SER A 275 0.04 13.12 -2.89
N THR A 276 0.88 12.19 -3.34
CA THR A 276 2.32 12.37 -3.54
C THR A 276 2.55 12.85 -4.97
N SER A 277 2.00 14.01 -5.33
CA SER A 277 2.07 14.50 -6.72
C SER A 277 3.31 15.34 -7.04
N SER A 278 4.13 15.75 -6.06
CA SER A 278 5.28 16.63 -6.35
C SER A 278 6.57 16.41 -5.55
N VAL A 279 6.58 15.59 -4.49
CA VAL A 279 7.83 15.10 -3.84
C VAL A 279 7.56 13.66 -3.43
N ARG A 280 7.89 12.72 -4.31
CA ARG A 280 7.47 11.31 -4.27
C ARG A 280 8.37 10.45 -3.38
N LEU A 281 8.45 10.78 -2.09
CA LEU A 281 8.94 9.85 -1.05
C LEU A 281 7.81 8.88 -0.66
N GLU A 282 7.51 7.95 -1.57
CA GLU A 282 6.57 6.86 -1.33
C GLU A 282 7.30 5.69 -0.68
N TYR A 283 7.33 5.68 0.65
CA TYR A 283 7.46 4.41 1.35
C TYR A 283 6.20 3.56 1.01
N GLU A 284 6.38 2.32 0.55
CA GLU A 284 5.35 1.32 0.22
C GLU A 284 4.52 0.88 1.45
N THR A 285 3.97 1.84 2.19
CA THR A 285 3.09 1.54 3.31
C THR A 285 1.76 1.15 2.69
N THR A 286 1.50 -0.15 2.56
CA THR A 286 0.19 -0.70 2.18
C THR A 286 -0.90 0.11 2.87
N ARG A 287 -1.60 0.92 2.09
CA ARG A 287 -2.44 1.98 2.62
C ARG A 287 -3.71 1.31 3.14
N ARG A 288 -3.76 0.99 4.43
CA ARG A 288 -5.04 0.88 5.14
C ARG A 288 -5.65 2.27 5.15
N VAL A 289 -6.32 2.62 4.06
CA VAL A 289 -7.20 3.78 4.06
C VAL A 289 -8.48 3.30 4.73
N THR A 290 -8.44 3.22 6.07
CA THR A 290 -9.60 2.84 6.86
C THR A 290 -10.67 3.89 6.63
N TRP A 291 -11.73 3.53 5.92
CA TRP A 291 -12.93 4.34 5.85
C TRP A 291 -13.51 4.47 7.25
N VAL A 292 -13.65 5.70 7.74
CA VAL A 292 -14.31 6.00 9.00
C VAL A 292 -15.73 6.42 8.68
N GLU A 293 -16.73 5.77 9.26
CA GLU A 293 -18.11 6.24 9.16
C GLU A 293 -18.23 7.59 9.89
N LEU A 294 -18.61 8.63 9.15
CA LEU A 294 -18.72 10.01 9.62
C LEU A 294 -20.16 10.40 9.94
N GLY A 295 -21.14 9.73 9.35
CA GLY A 295 -22.55 10.02 9.59
C GLY A 295 -23.49 9.22 8.71
N VAL A 296 -24.79 9.40 8.97
CA VAL A 296 -25.89 8.81 8.20
C VAL A 296 -26.90 9.90 7.89
N THR A 297 -27.41 9.94 6.66
CA THR A 297 -28.39 10.96 6.26
C THR A 297 -29.76 10.76 6.89
N GLY A 298 -30.40 11.87 7.25
CA GLY A 298 -31.80 11.90 7.70
C GLY A 298 -32.81 11.79 6.57
N GLU A 299 -34.09 11.98 6.88
CA GLU A 299 -35.21 11.89 5.93
C GLU A 299 -35.10 12.88 4.75
N ASP A 300 -34.48 14.03 4.97
CA ASP A 300 -34.22 15.04 3.94
C ASP A 300 -32.91 14.80 3.16
N GLY A 301 -32.30 13.61 3.34
CA GLY A 301 -31.05 13.22 2.69
C GLY A 301 -29.85 14.01 3.18
N SER A 302 -29.97 14.81 4.24
CA SER A 302 -28.87 15.59 4.79
C SER A 302 -28.19 14.91 5.98
N ALA A 303 -26.90 15.19 6.18
CA ALA A 303 -26.17 14.86 7.39
C ALA A 303 -25.20 15.99 7.74
N VAL A 304 -24.86 16.15 9.02
CA VAL A 304 -23.71 16.96 9.45
C VAL A 304 -22.62 15.98 9.82
N LEU A 305 -21.50 16.05 9.11
CA LEU A 305 -20.35 15.19 9.32
C LEU A 305 -19.37 15.89 10.25
N ASP A 306 -18.91 15.17 11.26
CA ASP A 306 -17.75 15.56 12.07
C ASP A 306 -16.50 14.97 11.41
N ILE A 307 -15.86 15.71 10.49
CA ILE A 307 -14.62 15.30 9.81
C ILE A 307 -13.44 15.56 10.76
N PRO A 308 -12.67 14.55 11.20
CA PRO A 308 -11.57 14.77 12.13
C PRO A 308 -10.50 15.74 11.58
N ASP A 309 -10.07 16.73 12.37
CA ASP A 309 -9.10 17.76 11.91
C ASP A 309 -7.71 17.20 11.57
N ALA A 310 -7.34 16.02 12.10
CA ALA A 310 -6.10 15.33 11.71
C ALA A 310 -5.99 15.08 10.20
N VAL A 311 -7.13 14.97 9.52
CA VAL A 311 -7.21 14.80 8.07
C VAL A 311 -6.66 16.04 7.34
N LEU A 312 -6.77 17.22 7.96
CA LEU A 312 -6.63 18.53 7.31
C LEU A 312 -5.26 19.22 7.51
N ARG A 313 -4.49 18.84 8.55
CA ARG A 313 -3.30 19.63 8.99
C ARG A 313 -1.92 19.03 8.69
N THR A 314 -1.80 17.94 7.93
CA THR A 314 -0.43 17.51 7.57
C THR A 314 0.17 18.49 6.57
N THR A 315 1.47 18.74 6.65
CA THR A 315 2.22 19.67 5.79
C THR A 315 2.32 19.22 4.33
N TYR A 316 1.66 18.12 3.95
CA TYR A 316 1.67 17.51 2.63
C TYR A 316 0.25 17.52 2.03
N TRP A 317 0.16 17.40 0.70
CA TRP A 317 -1.08 17.36 -0.06
C TRP A 317 -1.97 16.20 0.38
N ASN A 318 -2.89 16.48 1.31
CA ASN A 318 -3.89 15.52 1.77
C ASN A 318 -5.22 15.82 1.10
N ASP A 319 -5.70 14.86 0.34
CA ASP A 319 -7.06 14.84 -0.18
C ASP A 319 -7.96 14.14 0.84
N VAL A 320 -9.04 14.79 1.27
CA VAL A 320 -10.09 14.10 2.03
C VAL A 320 -11.01 13.44 1.03
N VAL A 321 -11.05 12.11 1.01
CA VAL A 321 -11.99 11.40 0.16
C VAL A 321 -13.18 11.00 1.00
N LEU A 322 -14.35 11.54 0.67
CA LEU A 322 -15.62 11.15 1.24
C LEU A 322 -16.32 10.15 0.32
N ASN A 323 -17.10 9.25 0.88
CA ASN A 323 -17.81 8.18 0.19
C ASN A 323 -19.22 8.05 0.77
N ALA A 324 -20.21 8.14 -0.11
CA ALA A 324 -21.61 7.95 0.21
C ALA A 324 -22.10 6.59 -0.32
N GLN A 325 -22.73 5.81 0.55
CA GLN A 325 -23.22 4.47 0.24
C GLN A 325 -24.62 4.23 0.78
N LYS A 326 -25.48 3.64 -0.04
CA LYS A 326 -26.82 3.19 0.32
C LYS A 326 -27.14 1.90 -0.44
N ASP A 327 -27.78 0.95 0.23
CA ASP A 327 -28.23 -0.28 -0.41
C ASP A 327 -29.20 0.04 -1.55
N GLY A 328 -29.00 -0.59 -2.71
CA GLY A 328 -29.74 -0.29 -3.94
C GLY A 328 -29.20 0.90 -4.75
N PHE A 329 -28.08 1.49 -4.33
CA PHE A 329 -27.41 2.57 -5.04
C PHE A 329 -25.93 2.27 -5.30
N ALA A 330 -25.38 2.88 -6.34
CA ALA A 330 -23.93 2.88 -6.58
C ALA A 330 -23.20 3.78 -5.58
N ALA A 331 -22.05 3.32 -5.08
CA ALA A 331 -21.21 4.12 -4.19
C ALA A 331 -20.59 5.30 -4.96
N THR A 332 -20.73 6.51 -4.41
CA THR A 332 -20.17 7.75 -4.97
C THR A 332 -19.13 8.33 -4.04
N GLN A 333 -18.04 8.83 -4.61
CA GLN A 333 -16.96 9.48 -3.85
C GLN A 333 -16.76 10.93 -4.27
N LEU A 334 -16.41 11.76 -3.30
CA LEU A 334 -16.02 13.15 -3.51
C LEU A 334 -14.65 13.39 -2.90
N ILE A 335 -13.79 14.14 -3.59
CA ILE A 335 -12.57 14.68 -2.98
C ILE A 335 -12.89 16.08 -2.49
N VAL A 336 -12.81 16.29 -1.18
CA VAL A 336 -12.85 17.63 -0.59
C VAL A 336 -11.43 18.18 -0.62
N LYS A 337 -11.16 19.04 -1.60
CA LYS A 337 -9.87 19.73 -1.78
C LYS A 337 -9.96 21.10 -1.12
N ASP A 338 -9.96 21.17 0.20
CA ASP A 338 -10.24 22.46 0.83
C ASP A 338 -9.65 22.59 2.24
N VAL A 339 -8.36 22.93 2.33
CA VAL A 339 -7.84 23.45 3.62
C VAL A 339 -6.76 24.53 3.52
N ALA A 340 -5.79 24.52 2.58
CA ALA A 340 -4.68 25.50 2.72
C ALA A 340 -3.74 25.76 1.53
N ARG A 341 -4.13 25.68 0.24
CA ARG A 341 -3.26 26.18 -0.84
C ARG A 341 -4.00 26.80 -2.03
N GLU A 342 -3.89 28.11 -2.16
CA GLU A 342 -3.83 28.78 -3.46
C GLU A 342 -2.55 28.34 -4.19
N SER A 343 -2.63 27.41 -5.15
CA SER A 343 -1.52 27.16 -6.09
C SER A 343 -1.95 27.48 -7.53
N PRO A 344 -1.26 28.37 -8.26
CA PRO A 344 -1.77 28.91 -9.53
C PRO A 344 -1.58 28.03 -10.79
N ALA A 345 -0.98 26.84 -10.71
CA ALA A 345 -0.23 26.30 -11.86
C ALA A 345 -0.74 25.00 -12.51
N SER A 346 -2.01 24.59 -12.42
CA SER A 346 -2.47 23.41 -13.21
C SER A 346 -3.82 23.61 -13.91
N ARG A 347 -4.01 22.91 -15.04
CA ARG A 347 -5.29 22.90 -15.78
C ARG A 347 -6.44 22.35 -14.92
N ILE A 348 -6.12 21.48 -13.96
CA ILE A 348 -7.01 20.99 -12.90
C ILE A 348 -7.32 22.10 -11.88
N SER A 349 -6.35 22.97 -11.54
CA SER A 349 -6.61 24.09 -10.62
C SER A 349 -7.55 25.15 -11.21
N LYS A 350 -7.67 25.28 -12.54
CA LYS A 350 -8.70 26.13 -13.18
C LYS A 350 -10.12 25.53 -13.08
N ILE A 351 -10.27 24.22 -13.28
CA ILE A 351 -11.56 23.52 -13.13
C ILE A 351 -11.99 23.51 -11.66
N LEU A 352 -11.03 23.32 -10.75
CA LEU A 352 -11.28 23.40 -9.31
C LEU A 352 -11.56 24.82 -8.84
N LYS A 353 -10.89 25.85 -9.36
CA LYS A 353 -11.20 27.25 -9.04
C LYS A 353 -12.63 27.65 -9.42
N GLN A 354 -13.12 27.14 -10.55
CA GLN A 354 -14.51 27.36 -10.95
C GLN A 354 -15.52 26.73 -9.98
N ARG A 355 -15.18 25.60 -9.35
CA ARG A 355 -15.98 25.02 -8.26
C ARG A 355 -15.74 25.71 -6.91
N GLU A 356 -14.52 26.09 -6.58
CA GLU A 356 -14.21 26.87 -5.36
C GLU A 356 -14.99 28.18 -5.35
N ASP A 357 -15.14 28.87 -6.48
CA ASP A 357 -15.92 30.11 -6.56
C ASP A 357 -17.44 29.89 -6.40
N GLU A 358 -17.96 28.70 -6.71
CA GLU A 358 -19.38 28.32 -6.50
C GLU A 358 -19.62 27.67 -5.11
N GLU A 359 -18.62 26.97 -4.56
CA GLU A 359 -18.55 26.34 -3.23
C GLU A 359 -18.10 27.34 -2.13
N ALA A 360 -17.64 28.55 -2.50
CA ALA A 360 -17.17 29.63 -1.61
C ALA A 360 -18.22 30.21 -0.64
N LYS A 361 -19.39 29.60 -0.51
CA LYS A 361 -20.18 29.72 0.71
C LYS A 361 -19.73 28.60 1.64
N PRO A 362 -18.87 28.85 2.65
CA PRO A 362 -18.35 27.82 3.56
C PRO A 362 -19.42 26.94 4.23
N ASP A 363 -20.67 27.41 4.23
CA ASP A 363 -21.86 26.75 4.78
C ASP A 363 -22.68 25.92 3.76
N ALA A 364 -22.36 25.96 2.47
CA ALA A 364 -23.08 25.17 1.46
C ALA A 364 -22.83 23.67 1.70
N PRO A 365 -23.88 22.82 1.67
CA PRO A 365 -23.71 21.39 1.88
C PRO A 365 -22.96 20.75 0.71
N LEU A 366 -22.05 19.81 0.99
CA LEU A 366 -21.44 18.98 -0.04
C LEU A 366 -22.50 18.03 -0.61
N GLU A 367 -22.69 18.03 -1.93
CA GLU A 367 -23.74 17.23 -2.56
C GLU A 367 -23.20 15.92 -3.15
N PHE A 368 -23.68 14.79 -2.64
CA PHE A 368 -23.53 13.49 -3.28
C PHE A 368 -24.73 13.19 -4.15
N ARG A 369 -24.48 12.64 -5.33
CA ARG A 369 -25.51 12.05 -6.18
C ARG A 369 -25.27 10.53 -6.25
N LEU A 370 -26.30 9.74 -5.96
CA LEU A 370 -26.25 8.28 -5.96
C LEU A 370 -27.16 7.73 -7.05
N ALA A 371 -26.58 6.96 -7.98
CA ALA A 371 -27.36 6.33 -9.04
C ALA A 371 -28.06 5.09 -8.48
N PRO A 372 -29.35 4.87 -8.74
CA PRO A 372 -30.03 3.65 -8.35
C PRO A 372 -29.45 2.48 -9.14
N VAL A 373 -28.70 1.63 -8.46
CA VAL A 373 -28.07 0.45 -9.05
C VAL A 373 -28.29 -0.72 -8.11
N PRO A 374 -29.02 -1.76 -8.53
CA PRO A 374 -29.27 -2.90 -7.68
C PRO A 374 -27.95 -3.58 -7.31
N ALA A 375 -27.85 -4.03 -6.06
CA ALA A 375 -26.73 -4.84 -5.63
C ALA A 375 -26.68 -6.13 -6.46
N LEU A 376 -25.49 -6.53 -6.88
CA LEU A 376 -25.31 -7.74 -7.65
C LEU A 376 -24.95 -8.89 -6.71
N THR A 377 -25.80 -9.91 -6.69
CA THR A 377 -25.50 -11.15 -5.97
C THR A 377 -24.86 -12.14 -6.92
N LEU A 378 -23.62 -12.50 -6.61
CA LEU A 378 -22.80 -13.46 -7.32
C LEU A 378 -22.65 -14.72 -6.48
N ARG A 379 -22.20 -15.81 -7.10
CA ARG A 379 -21.96 -17.09 -6.45
C ARG A 379 -20.71 -17.75 -7.00
N LEU A 380 -19.78 -18.13 -6.13
CA LEU A 380 -18.68 -19.00 -6.50
C LEU A 380 -19.17 -20.45 -6.63
N ARG A 381 -18.71 -21.16 -7.65
CA ARG A 381 -19.00 -22.58 -7.87
C ARG A 381 -17.70 -23.38 -8.02
N ALA A 382 -17.55 -24.42 -7.21
CA ALA A 382 -16.47 -25.39 -7.37
C ALA A 382 -16.80 -26.36 -8.51
N ALA A 383 -15.77 -26.90 -9.16
CA ALA A 383 -15.91 -27.80 -10.32
C ALA A 383 -16.72 -29.07 -9.99
N ASP A 384 -16.54 -29.59 -8.77
CA ASP A 384 -17.17 -30.80 -8.24
C ASP A 384 -18.44 -30.50 -7.42
N GLY A 385 -18.83 -29.22 -7.32
CA GLY A 385 -19.92 -28.77 -6.45
C GLY A 385 -19.57 -28.74 -4.96
N SER A 386 -18.30 -28.91 -4.58
CA SER A 386 -17.86 -28.86 -3.19
C SER A 386 -18.12 -27.50 -2.55
N ARG A 387 -18.68 -27.53 -1.33
CA ARG A 387 -18.93 -26.33 -0.53
C ARG A 387 -17.67 -25.80 0.15
N SER A 388 -16.70 -26.66 0.48
CA SER A 388 -15.50 -26.24 1.22
C SER A 388 -14.66 -25.22 0.45
N SER A 389 -14.70 -25.30 -0.88
CA SER A 389 -13.91 -24.45 -1.74
C SER A 389 -14.56 -23.10 -2.04
N VAL A 390 -15.83 -22.94 -1.69
CA VAL A 390 -16.60 -21.72 -1.97
C VAL A 390 -17.13 -21.04 -0.71
N ALA A 391 -17.29 -21.76 0.41
CA ALA A 391 -17.88 -21.23 1.64
C ALA A 391 -16.89 -20.36 2.43
N ASN A 392 -17.39 -19.27 3.04
CA ASN A 392 -16.63 -18.36 3.91
C ASN A 392 -15.33 -17.84 3.27
N ARG A 393 -15.32 -17.75 1.93
CA ARG A 393 -14.21 -17.20 1.16
C ARG A 393 -14.21 -15.70 1.32
N VAL A 394 -13.05 -15.15 1.63
CA VAL A 394 -12.85 -13.71 1.63
C VAL A 394 -12.37 -13.29 0.26
N LEU A 395 -13.17 -12.46 -0.37
CA LEU A 395 -12.88 -11.85 -1.64
C LEU A 395 -12.58 -10.37 -1.40
N ARG A 396 -11.70 -9.85 -2.24
CA ARG A 396 -11.45 -8.44 -2.35
C ARG A 396 -11.97 -7.97 -3.70
N LEU A 397 -12.99 -7.14 -3.66
CA LEU A 397 -13.49 -6.40 -4.79
C LEU A 397 -12.64 -5.16 -4.97
N ILE A 398 -12.15 -4.95 -6.18
CA ILE A 398 -11.42 -3.76 -6.58
C ILE A 398 -12.11 -3.19 -7.83
N ALA A 399 -12.97 -2.20 -7.65
CA ALA A 399 -13.65 -1.53 -8.75
C ALA A 399 -12.86 -0.30 -9.20
N THR A 400 -12.72 -0.15 -10.51
CA THR A 400 -11.91 0.90 -11.12
C THR A 400 -12.60 2.26 -10.96
N LYS A 401 -11.81 3.33 -11.09
CA LYS A 401 -12.35 4.69 -11.13
C LYS A 401 -13.23 4.82 -12.37
N ASN A 402 -14.41 5.43 -12.22
CA ASN A 402 -15.20 5.79 -13.40
C ASN A 402 -14.64 7.11 -13.95
N MET A 403 -13.90 7.01 -15.05
CA MET A 403 -13.44 8.16 -15.82
C MET A 403 -14.18 8.14 -17.13
N ASN A 404 -15.43 8.56 -17.08
CA ASN A 404 -16.03 9.11 -18.27
C ASN A 404 -15.26 10.40 -18.58
N ASP A 405 -14.83 10.58 -19.83
CA ASP A 405 -14.14 11.80 -20.29
C ASP A 405 -15.02 13.06 -20.14
N ASN A 406 -16.30 12.86 -19.86
CA ASN A 406 -17.23 13.93 -19.50
C ASN A 406 -17.06 14.30 -18.02
N VAL A 407 -16.26 15.35 -17.80
CA VAL A 407 -15.87 15.89 -16.47
C VAL A 407 -17.08 16.17 -15.56
N ASP A 408 -18.26 16.40 -16.14
CA ASP A 408 -19.50 16.68 -15.41
C ASP A 408 -20.13 15.44 -14.71
N GLU A 409 -19.63 14.23 -14.99
CA GLU A 409 -20.13 12.96 -14.44
C GLU A 409 -19.06 12.13 -13.72
N VAL A 410 -18.12 12.75 -13.02
CA VAL A 410 -17.12 12.00 -12.24
C VAL A 410 -17.74 11.48 -10.94
N TRP A 411 -18.13 10.20 -10.93
CA TRP A 411 -18.80 9.53 -9.80
C TRP A 411 -17.86 8.91 -8.77
N SER A 412 -16.59 8.67 -9.12
CA SER A 412 -15.58 8.17 -8.19
C SER A 412 -14.23 8.71 -8.60
N PHE A 413 -13.46 9.18 -7.63
CA PHE A 413 -12.09 9.65 -7.87
C PHE A 413 -11.04 8.63 -7.50
N THR A 414 -11.43 7.52 -6.87
CA THR A 414 -10.49 6.51 -6.38
C THR A 414 -10.99 5.11 -6.68
N THR A 415 -10.06 4.15 -6.63
CA THR A 415 -10.36 2.73 -6.65
C THR A 415 -11.21 2.36 -5.43
N LEU A 416 -12.39 1.79 -5.67
CA LEU A 416 -13.20 1.24 -4.59
C LEU A 416 -12.64 -0.15 -4.25
N GLN A 417 -12.13 -0.29 -3.04
CA GLN A 417 -11.70 -1.57 -2.51
C GLN A 417 -12.63 -2.01 -1.40
N GLN A 418 -13.21 -3.21 -1.53
CA GLN A 418 -14.13 -3.76 -0.57
C GLN A 418 -13.81 -5.21 -0.27
N ARG A 419 -13.92 -5.57 1.00
CA ARG A 419 -13.94 -6.95 1.44
C ARG A 419 -15.37 -7.48 1.35
N VAL A 420 -15.55 -8.61 0.70
CA VAL A 420 -16.81 -9.36 0.69
C VAL A 420 -16.52 -10.80 1.10
N GLU A 421 -17.49 -11.43 1.75
CA GLU A 421 -17.39 -12.82 2.18
C GLU A 421 -18.49 -13.63 1.54
N THR A 422 -18.16 -14.86 1.15
CA THR A 422 -19.18 -15.79 0.67
C THR A 422 -19.89 -16.47 1.82
N ASP A 423 -21.19 -16.72 1.64
CA ASP A 423 -21.97 -17.58 2.51
C ASP A 423 -21.61 -19.08 2.33
N ALA A 424 -22.30 -19.96 3.05
CA ALA A 424 -22.08 -21.41 2.98
C ALA A 424 -22.36 -22.03 1.59
N ASP A 425 -23.11 -21.34 0.73
CA ASP A 425 -23.42 -21.76 -0.65
C ASP A 425 -22.48 -21.10 -1.69
N GLY A 426 -21.51 -20.31 -1.25
CA GLY A 426 -20.60 -19.56 -2.10
C GLY A 426 -21.15 -18.23 -2.59
N ARG A 427 -22.32 -17.78 -2.12
CA ARG A 427 -22.95 -16.52 -2.57
C ARG A 427 -22.35 -15.33 -1.84
N PHE A 428 -22.22 -14.22 -2.55
CA PHE A 428 -21.81 -12.94 -2.00
C PHE A 428 -22.48 -11.82 -2.77
N THR A 429 -22.63 -10.67 -2.12
CA THR A 429 -23.24 -9.49 -2.72
C THR A 429 -22.20 -8.40 -2.85
N ILE A 430 -22.03 -7.89 -4.06
CA ILE A 430 -21.29 -6.66 -4.31
C ILE A 430 -22.29 -5.50 -4.37
N PRO A 431 -21.92 -4.30 -3.88
CA PRO A 431 -22.76 -3.11 -4.07
C PRO A 431 -23.04 -2.87 -5.54
N GLY A 432 -24.10 -2.12 -5.84
CA GLY A 432 -24.36 -1.69 -7.21
C GLY A 432 -23.12 -0.99 -7.78
N LEU A 433 -22.61 -1.48 -8.91
CA LEU A 433 -21.56 -0.82 -9.67
C LEU A 433 -22.21 -0.18 -10.89
N LEU A 434 -21.86 1.08 -11.18
CA LEU A 434 -22.37 1.75 -12.37
C LEU A 434 -22.12 0.88 -13.61
N PRO A 435 -23.04 0.90 -14.59
CA PRO A 435 -22.78 0.29 -15.90
C PRO A 435 -21.42 0.73 -16.44
N GLU A 436 -20.71 -0.17 -17.12
CA GLU A 436 -19.37 0.06 -17.70
C GLU A 436 -18.22 0.15 -16.68
N ARG A 437 -18.49 0.12 -15.35
CA ARG A 437 -17.40 -0.03 -14.39
C ARG A 437 -16.81 -1.43 -14.48
N GLN A 438 -15.52 -1.45 -14.74
CA GLN A 438 -14.71 -2.65 -14.62
C GLN A 438 -14.39 -2.90 -13.15
N PHE A 439 -14.26 -4.16 -12.77
CA PHE A 439 -13.78 -4.52 -11.45
C PHE A 439 -13.04 -5.83 -11.47
N VAL A 440 -12.20 -6.02 -10.47
CA VAL A 440 -11.44 -7.25 -10.28
C VAL A 440 -11.87 -7.85 -8.95
N LEU A 441 -12.04 -9.18 -8.95
CA LEU A 441 -12.20 -9.94 -7.73
C LEU A 441 -10.88 -10.67 -7.46
N GLN A 442 -10.31 -10.41 -6.30
CA GLN A 442 -9.15 -11.14 -5.79
C GLN A 442 -9.63 -12.10 -4.70
N MET A 443 -9.16 -13.34 -4.73
CA MET A 443 -9.51 -14.36 -3.75
C MET A 443 -8.24 -14.96 -3.16
N ALA A 444 -8.18 -15.14 -1.84
CA ALA A 444 -7.07 -15.87 -1.24
C ALA A 444 -7.02 -17.32 -1.73
N VAL A 445 -5.84 -17.80 -2.12
CA VAL A 445 -5.64 -19.18 -2.58
C VAL A 445 -5.20 -20.04 -1.41
N ASP A 446 -5.96 -21.10 -1.11
CA ASP A 446 -5.60 -22.07 -0.09
C ASP A 446 -5.42 -23.48 -0.68
N ALA A 447 -5.03 -24.43 0.16
CA ALA A 447 -4.81 -25.80 -0.23
C ALA A 447 -6.07 -26.47 -0.83
N ALA A 448 -7.27 -26.11 -0.36
CA ALA A 448 -8.51 -26.67 -0.89
C ALA A 448 -8.73 -26.22 -2.34
N LEU A 449 -8.60 -24.92 -2.61
CA LEU A 449 -8.70 -24.39 -3.97
C LEU A 449 -7.62 -24.96 -4.89
N LEU A 450 -6.37 -25.08 -4.41
CA LEU A 450 -5.31 -25.70 -5.18
C LEU A 450 -5.60 -27.16 -5.50
N GLY A 451 -6.15 -27.90 -4.53
CA GLY A 451 -6.62 -29.27 -4.73
C GLY A 451 -7.67 -29.39 -5.83
N ASP A 452 -8.66 -28.49 -5.83
CA ASP A 452 -9.70 -28.43 -6.86
C ASP A 452 -9.14 -28.12 -8.26
N LEU A 453 -8.08 -27.31 -8.32
CA LEU A 453 -7.37 -27.00 -9.57
C LEU A 453 -6.40 -28.12 -10.00
N GLY A 454 -6.30 -29.21 -9.23
CA GLY A 454 -5.38 -30.31 -9.47
C GLY A 454 -3.91 -29.95 -9.22
N ILE A 455 -3.64 -28.91 -8.44
CA ILE A 455 -2.31 -28.39 -8.15
C ILE A 455 -1.86 -28.95 -6.79
N THR A 456 -1.21 -30.10 -6.80
CA THR A 456 -0.74 -30.78 -5.58
C THR A 456 0.72 -30.46 -5.22
N ASP A 457 1.47 -29.88 -6.16
CA ASP A 457 2.90 -29.60 -6.05
C ASP A 457 3.22 -28.09 -5.91
N ALA A 458 2.23 -27.26 -5.56
CA ALA A 458 2.40 -25.82 -5.43
C ALA A 458 3.51 -25.49 -4.42
N PRO A 459 4.63 -24.87 -4.83
CA PRO A 459 5.48 -24.20 -3.87
C PRO A 459 4.63 -23.05 -3.31
N ALA A 460 4.25 -23.19 -2.05
CA ALA A 460 3.56 -22.13 -1.35
C ALA A 460 4.53 -20.92 -1.24
N PRO A 461 4.07 -19.66 -1.38
CA PRO A 461 2.68 -19.22 -1.60
C PRO A 461 2.37 -18.96 -3.07
N MET A 462 1.13 -19.26 -3.45
CA MET A 462 0.36 -18.35 -4.29
C MET A 462 -0.61 -17.63 -3.35
N PRO A 463 -0.43 -16.33 -3.01
CA PRO A 463 -1.25 -15.71 -1.97
C PRO A 463 -2.69 -15.46 -2.45
N THR A 464 -2.89 -15.24 -3.75
CA THR A 464 -4.14 -14.74 -4.29
C THR A 464 -4.38 -15.25 -5.71
N ALA A 465 -5.64 -15.50 -6.05
CA ALA A 465 -6.14 -15.80 -7.38
C ALA A 465 -6.83 -14.56 -7.92
N LEU A 466 -6.62 -14.29 -9.21
CA LEU A 466 -7.28 -13.20 -9.92
C LEU A 466 -8.51 -13.72 -10.65
N LEU A 467 -9.70 -13.34 -10.20
CA LEU A 467 -10.95 -13.62 -10.88
C LEU A 467 -11.30 -12.40 -11.75
N PHE A 468 -11.18 -12.55 -13.06
CA PHE A 468 -11.48 -11.47 -14.01
C PHE A 468 -12.99 -11.35 -14.23
N VAL A 469 -13.48 -10.11 -14.12
CA VAL A 469 -14.80 -9.73 -14.60
C VAL A 469 -14.62 -8.41 -15.34
N LYS A 470 -14.61 -8.48 -16.68
CA LYS A 470 -14.24 -7.33 -17.51
C LYS A 470 -15.29 -6.23 -17.48
N ASP A 471 -16.58 -6.58 -17.47
CA ASP A 471 -17.69 -5.64 -17.31
C ASP A 471 -18.80 -6.25 -16.45
N SER A 472 -19.42 -5.42 -15.60
CA SER A 472 -20.69 -5.69 -14.93
C SER A 472 -21.79 -6.24 -15.85
N SER A 473 -21.81 -5.84 -17.12
CA SER A 473 -22.77 -6.33 -18.12
C SER A 473 -22.52 -7.78 -18.53
N GLU A 474 -21.26 -8.26 -18.50
CA GLU A 474 -20.89 -9.64 -18.79
C GLU A 474 -21.25 -10.62 -17.67
N LEU A 475 -21.72 -10.12 -16.52
CA LEU A 475 -22.21 -10.94 -15.39
C LEU A 475 -23.64 -11.42 -15.58
N GLU A 476 -24.06 -11.66 -16.82
CA GLU A 476 -25.35 -12.25 -17.15
C GLU A 476 -25.55 -13.58 -16.40
N SER A 477 -24.46 -14.34 -16.22
CA SER A 477 -24.39 -15.45 -15.27
C SER A 477 -23.94 -14.95 -13.89
N ARG A 478 -24.85 -15.02 -12.90
CA ARG A 478 -24.55 -14.74 -11.48
C ARG A 478 -23.57 -15.74 -10.85
N ASP A 479 -23.07 -16.72 -11.61
CA ASP A 479 -22.18 -17.77 -11.12
C ASP A 479 -20.76 -17.57 -11.69
N ILE A 480 -19.76 -17.64 -10.80
CA ILE A 480 -18.34 -17.63 -11.12
C ILE A 480 -17.83 -19.06 -10.92
N GLU A 481 -17.60 -19.74 -12.02
CA GLU A 481 -17.07 -21.11 -12.02
C GLU A 481 -15.58 -21.10 -11.68
N LEU A 482 -15.19 -21.57 -10.49
CA LEU A 482 -13.79 -21.69 -10.08
C LEU A 482 -13.02 -22.68 -10.96
N ALA A 483 -13.72 -23.63 -11.59
CA ALA A 483 -13.16 -24.52 -12.62
C ALA A 483 -12.61 -23.78 -13.84
N SER A 484 -13.00 -22.52 -14.04
CA SER A 484 -12.48 -21.67 -15.11
C SER A 484 -11.11 -21.07 -14.79
N LEU A 485 -10.69 -21.08 -13.52
CA LEU A 485 -9.35 -20.66 -13.12
C LEU A 485 -8.30 -21.55 -13.78
N ARG A 486 -7.14 -20.96 -14.04
CA ARG A 486 -5.97 -21.63 -14.61
C ARG A 486 -4.76 -21.34 -13.73
N CYS A 487 -3.94 -22.37 -13.54
CA CYS A 487 -2.59 -22.21 -13.02
C CYS A 487 -1.68 -21.79 -14.16
N ILE A 488 -1.12 -20.60 -14.09
CA ILE A 488 -0.03 -20.18 -14.96
C ILE A 488 1.25 -20.59 -14.23
N ASP A 489 1.99 -21.55 -14.77
CA ASP A 489 3.21 -22.09 -14.16
C ASP A 489 4.40 -21.87 -15.08
N LEU A 490 5.35 -21.08 -14.63
CA LEU A 490 6.40 -20.51 -15.46
C LEU A 490 7.75 -20.89 -14.90
N GLU A 491 8.68 -21.26 -15.78
CA GLU A 491 10.08 -21.45 -15.44
C GLU A 491 10.88 -20.28 -15.98
N VAL A 492 11.41 -19.47 -15.08
CA VAL A 492 12.11 -18.22 -15.37
C VAL A 492 13.61 -18.44 -15.25
N THR A 493 14.34 -18.15 -16.34
CA THR A 493 15.79 -18.31 -16.41
C THR A 493 16.47 -16.99 -16.74
N ARG A 494 17.66 -16.78 -16.20
CA ARG A 494 18.54 -15.64 -16.47
C ARG A 494 19.12 -15.72 -17.88
N PRO A 495 19.77 -14.63 -18.37
CA PRO A 495 20.46 -14.65 -19.65
C PRO A 495 21.49 -15.79 -19.80
N ASP A 496 22.14 -16.21 -18.71
CA ASP A 496 23.11 -17.32 -18.70
C ASP A 496 22.47 -18.73 -18.66
N GLY A 497 21.14 -18.81 -18.60
CA GLY A 497 20.38 -20.07 -18.52
C GLY A 497 20.20 -20.61 -17.10
N SER A 498 20.80 -19.98 -16.09
CA SER A 498 20.56 -20.35 -14.69
C SER A 498 19.14 -19.97 -14.25
N PRO A 499 18.56 -20.65 -13.25
CA PRO A 499 17.26 -20.26 -12.72
C PRO A 499 17.28 -18.85 -12.12
N ALA A 500 16.29 -18.03 -12.46
CA ALA A 500 16.15 -16.66 -11.96
C ALA A 500 15.55 -16.64 -10.55
N SER A 501 16.21 -17.30 -9.59
CA SER A 501 15.75 -17.40 -8.20
C SER A 501 15.59 -16.01 -7.56
N GLY A 502 14.45 -15.75 -6.96
CA GLY A 502 14.13 -14.46 -6.34
C GLY A 502 13.65 -13.38 -7.32
N ALA A 503 13.60 -13.66 -8.63
CA ALA A 503 13.04 -12.71 -9.60
C ALA A 503 11.58 -12.40 -9.25
N ARG A 504 11.25 -11.11 -9.22
CA ARG A 504 9.90 -10.63 -8.97
C ARG A 504 9.08 -10.77 -10.24
N ALA A 505 7.95 -11.44 -10.14
CA ALA A 505 6.97 -11.59 -11.20
C ALA A 505 5.71 -10.84 -10.83
N VAL A 506 5.14 -10.09 -11.76
CA VAL A 506 3.89 -9.36 -11.60
C VAL A 506 2.93 -9.74 -12.70
N LEU A 507 1.74 -10.19 -12.33
CA LEU A 507 0.64 -10.49 -13.24
C LEU A 507 -0.33 -9.30 -13.32
N LEU A 508 -0.60 -8.89 -14.55
CA LEU A 508 -1.49 -7.81 -14.95
C LEU A 508 -2.62 -8.38 -15.82
N PRO A 509 -3.89 -7.98 -15.64
CA PRO A 509 -4.93 -8.24 -16.63
C PRO A 509 -4.55 -7.60 -17.98
N ALA A 510 -4.82 -8.22 -19.14
CA ALA A 510 -4.47 -7.58 -20.42
C ALA A 510 -5.44 -6.45 -20.83
N TRP A 511 -6.66 -6.43 -20.31
CA TRP A 511 -7.67 -5.40 -20.63
C TRP A 511 -7.48 -4.10 -19.83
N THR A 512 -6.35 -3.92 -19.14
CA THR A 512 -6.05 -2.74 -18.33
C THR A 512 -5.73 -1.48 -19.13
N GLU A 513 -6.05 -1.45 -20.43
CA GLU A 513 -5.78 -0.33 -21.35
C GLU A 513 -6.35 1.03 -20.89
N ARG A 514 -7.33 1.03 -19.96
CA ARG A 514 -7.95 2.24 -19.41
C ARG A 514 -7.62 2.51 -17.93
N LEU A 515 -6.65 1.80 -17.34
CA LEU A 515 -6.42 1.81 -15.90
C LEU A 515 -5.25 2.69 -15.46
N TRP A 516 -5.10 3.85 -16.10
CA TRP A 516 -4.07 4.87 -15.82
C TRP A 516 -4.03 5.36 -14.37
N ASP A 517 -5.12 5.23 -13.62
CA ASP A 517 -5.21 5.65 -12.21
C ASP A 517 -5.07 4.47 -11.21
N LEU A 518 -4.70 3.29 -11.69
CA LEU A 518 -4.67 2.07 -10.86
C LEU A 518 -3.29 1.51 -10.60
N ALA A 519 -2.21 2.11 -11.10
CA ALA A 519 -0.93 1.65 -10.64
C ALA A 519 -0.53 2.35 -9.32
N GLY A 520 0.39 1.67 -8.64
CA GLY A 520 0.46 1.67 -7.18
C GLY A 520 -0.73 0.97 -6.48
N THR A 521 -1.79 0.51 -7.17
CA THR A 521 -2.88 -0.23 -6.53
C THR A 521 -2.61 -1.73 -6.52
N GLU A 522 -3.08 -2.37 -5.45
CA GLU A 522 -2.95 -3.79 -5.13
C GLU A 522 -3.74 -4.74 -6.06
N LEU A 523 -4.01 -4.31 -7.30
CA LEU A 523 -4.62 -5.12 -8.37
C LEU A 523 -3.66 -6.13 -8.98
N THR A 524 -2.36 -5.82 -8.92
CA THR A 524 -1.28 -6.70 -9.32
C THR A 524 -1.21 -7.91 -8.41
N LEU A 525 -1.04 -9.10 -9.00
CA LEU A 525 -0.54 -10.23 -8.24
C LEU A 525 0.97 -10.27 -8.40
N SER A 526 1.70 -10.14 -7.30
CA SER A 526 3.14 -10.33 -7.28
C SER A 526 3.51 -11.68 -6.67
N SER A 527 4.52 -12.32 -7.25
CA SER A 527 5.17 -13.52 -6.69
C SER A 527 6.67 -13.42 -6.90
N LEU A 528 7.45 -14.11 -6.09
CA LEU A 528 8.88 -14.33 -6.34
C LEU A 528 9.09 -15.69 -6.99
N ALA A 529 10.09 -15.78 -7.86
CA ALA A 529 10.57 -17.04 -8.41
C ALA A 529 11.28 -17.87 -7.34
N ASP A 530 10.98 -19.16 -7.27
CA ASP A 530 11.63 -20.07 -6.32
C ASP A 530 13.09 -20.37 -6.70
N ARG A 531 13.77 -21.24 -5.93
CA ARG A 531 15.17 -21.63 -6.20
C ARG A 531 15.39 -22.32 -7.55
N ARG A 532 14.33 -22.82 -8.18
CA ARG A 532 14.33 -23.41 -9.52
C ARG A 532 13.83 -22.43 -10.58
N GLY A 533 13.69 -21.15 -10.23
CA GLY A 533 13.20 -20.11 -11.14
C GLY A 533 11.71 -20.22 -11.40
N ARG A 534 10.95 -21.01 -10.63
CA ARG A 534 9.54 -21.25 -10.91
C ARG A 534 8.66 -20.19 -10.29
N VAL A 535 7.68 -19.72 -11.05
CA VAL A 535 6.65 -18.77 -10.63
C VAL A 535 5.29 -19.34 -10.97
N ARG A 536 4.32 -19.20 -10.07
CA ARG A 536 2.94 -19.63 -10.32
C ARG A 536 1.95 -18.54 -10.01
N PHE A 537 0.92 -18.43 -10.84
CA PHE A 537 -0.25 -17.59 -10.61
C PHE A 537 -1.51 -18.41 -10.82
N VAL A 538 -2.58 -18.05 -10.11
CA VAL A 538 -3.93 -18.53 -10.41
C VAL A 538 -4.73 -17.36 -10.97
N ALA A 539 -5.24 -17.50 -12.18
CA ALA A 539 -5.97 -16.44 -12.86
C ALA A 539 -7.18 -17.00 -13.61
N GLY A 540 -8.24 -16.20 -13.72
CA GLY A 540 -9.42 -16.53 -14.50
C GLY A 540 -9.12 -16.56 -16.00
N ARG A 541 -10.15 -16.87 -16.80
CA ARG A 541 -10.02 -16.81 -18.26
C ARG A 541 -9.76 -15.37 -18.71
N GLY A 542 -8.89 -15.23 -19.71
CA GLY A 542 -8.53 -13.94 -20.29
C GLY A 542 -7.05 -13.86 -20.62
N ALA A 543 -6.69 -12.85 -21.42
CA ALA A 543 -5.29 -12.50 -21.59
C ALA A 543 -4.78 -11.79 -20.32
N CYS A 544 -3.55 -12.12 -19.95
CA CYS A 544 -2.79 -11.51 -18.87
C CYS A 544 -1.42 -11.11 -19.42
N GLU A 545 -0.89 -10.00 -18.92
CA GLU A 545 0.51 -9.64 -19.10
C GLU A 545 1.29 -10.02 -17.86
N LEU A 546 2.51 -10.50 -18.05
CA LEU A 546 3.41 -10.87 -16.97
C LEU A 546 4.74 -10.17 -17.15
N VAL A 547 5.17 -9.49 -16.09
CA VAL A 547 6.44 -8.79 -16.05
C VAL A 547 7.34 -9.46 -15.03
N PHE A 548 8.54 -9.83 -15.44
CA PHE A 548 9.56 -10.44 -14.59
C PHE A 548 10.72 -9.48 -14.47
N ILE A 549 11.22 -9.31 -13.24
CA ILE A 549 12.34 -8.43 -12.92
C ILE A 549 13.26 -9.16 -11.95
N ASP A 550 14.50 -9.38 -12.37
CA ASP A 550 15.57 -9.90 -11.54
C ASP A 550 16.58 -8.78 -11.28
N GLU A 551 16.49 -8.21 -10.08
CA GLU A 551 17.35 -7.11 -9.64
C GLU A 551 18.81 -7.52 -9.46
N GLU A 552 19.09 -8.81 -9.21
CA GLU A 552 20.46 -9.32 -9.03
C GLU A 552 21.19 -9.36 -10.38
N SER A 553 20.55 -9.93 -11.40
CA SER A 553 21.15 -10.04 -12.74
C SER A 553 20.85 -8.85 -13.65
N LYS A 554 20.12 -7.83 -13.14
CA LYS A 554 19.65 -6.65 -13.90
C LYS A 554 18.98 -7.08 -15.21
N SER A 555 18.07 -8.04 -15.11
CA SER A 555 17.41 -8.62 -16.28
C SER A 555 15.89 -8.68 -16.10
N PHE A 556 15.16 -8.73 -17.19
CA PHE A 556 13.71 -8.66 -17.19
C PHE A 556 13.08 -9.48 -18.32
N ALA A 557 11.79 -9.74 -18.24
CA ALA A 557 11.00 -10.21 -19.36
C ALA A 557 9.57 -9.66 -19.28
N HIS A 558 8.97 -9.41 -20.44
CA HIS A 558 7.55 -9.15 -20.58
C HIS A 558 6.94 -10.27 -21.42
N VAL A 559 5.90 -10.91 -20.92
CA VAL A 559 5.26 -12.07 -21.55
C VAL A 559 3.75 -11.93 -21.47
N GLU A 560 3.09 -11.95 -22.62
CA GLU A 560 1.64 -12.12 -22.66
C GLU A 560 1.29 -13.62 -22.53
N VAL A 561 0.36 -13.93 -21.64
CA VAL A 561 -0.18 -15.27 -21.42
C VAL A 561 -1.70 -15.20 -21.52
N SER A 562 -2.26 -15.97 -22.47
CA SER A 562 -3.70 -16.11 -22.60
C SER A 562 -4.19 -17.35 -21.87
N ALA A 563 -5.06 -17.15 -20.88
CA ALA A 563 -5.83 -18.22 -20.24
C ALA A 563 -7.10 -18.58 -21.05
N ALA A 564 -7.21 -18.12 -22.31
CA ALA A 564 -8.42 -18.24 -23.13
C ALA A 564 -8.50 -19.51 -24.01
N GLY A 565 -7.62 -20.51 -23.83
CA GLY A 565 -7.66 -21.73 -24.62
C GLY A 565 -8.86 -22.65 -24.33
N ALA A 566 -9.49 -23.18 -25.38
CA ALA A 566 -10.53 -24.22 -25.28
C ALA A 566 -10.00 -25.58 -24.79
N GLN A 567 -8.67 -25.74 -24.68
CA GLN A 567 -8.06 -26.93 -24.08
C GLN A 567 -8.26 -26.93 -22.56
N ARG A 568 -8.70 -28.09 -22.05
CA ARG A 568 -8.98 -28.35 -20.63
C ARG A 568 -7.73 -28.35 -19.74
N GLU A 569 -6.54 -28.07 -20.26
CA GLU A 569 -5.33 -28.15 -19.46
C GLU A 569 -5.37 -27.05 -18.37
N PRO A 570 -5.39 -27.44 -17.08
CA PRO A 570 -5.48 -26.50 -15.97
C PRO A 570 -4.16 -25.73 -15.76
N ARG A 571 -3.07 -26.14 -16.44
CA ARG A 571 -1.72 -25.64 -16.26
C ARG A 571 -1.16 -25.10 -17.57
N ILE A 572 -0.82 -23.82 -17.61
CA ILE A 572 -0.09 -23.21 -18.72
C ILE A 572 1.39 -23.23 -18.34
N ALA A 573 2.14 -24.18 -18.89
CA ALA A 573 3.58 -24.29 -18.67
C ALA A 573 4.37 -23.52 -19.74
N ARG A 574 5.19 -22.54 -19.34
CA ARG A 574 6.03 -21.77 -20.29
C ARG A 574 7.39 -21.42 -19.69
N ALA A 575 8.44 -21.63 -20.48
CA ALA A 575 9.76 -21.14 -20.14
C ALA A 575 9.86 -19.65 -20.52
N VAL A 576 10.34 -18.84 -19.58
CA VAL A 576 10.58 -17.41 -19.74
C VAL A 576 12.07 -17.17 -19.56
N ARG A 577 12.73 -16.64 -20.59
CA ARG A 577 14.13 -16.24 -20.49
C ARG A 577 14.21 -14.74 -20.32
N LEU A 578 14.80 -14.30 -19.23
CA LEU A 578 15.08 -12.89 -18.96
C LEU A 578 16.14 -12.37 -19.94
N ARG A 579 16.00 -11.10 -20.30
CA ARG A 579 16.93 -10.35 -21.12
C ARG A 579 17.59 -9.27 -20.27
N PRO A 580 18.87 -8.94 -20.50
CA PRO A 580 19.50 -7.81 -19.81
C PRO A 580 18.64 -6.54 -19.96
N MET A 581 18.51 -5.79 -18.87
CA MET A 581 17.95 -4.45 -18.91
C MET A 581 18.90 -3.51 -19.67
N GLN A 582 18.38 -2.38 -20.14
CA GLN A 582 19.21 -1.37 -20.77
C GLN A 582 19.96 -0.60 -19.68
N GLU A 583 21.29 -0.65 -19.73
CA GLU A 583 22.16 0.11 -18.83
C GLU A 583 22.32 1.55 -19.34
N TYR A 584 22.13 2.51 -18.44
CA TYR A 584 22.43 3.92 -18.65
C TYR A 584 23.47 4.34 -17.63
N SER A 585 24.44 5.14 -18.07
CA SER A 585 25.46 5.69 -17.18
C SER A 585 25.77 7.14 -17.51
N GLY A 586 26.15 7.87 -16.47
CA GLY A 586 26.48 9.29 -16.56
C GLY A 586 27.34 9.75 -15.40
N VAL A 587 27.58 11.06 -15.36
CA VAL A 587 28.33 11.76 -14.33
C VAL A 587 27.53 12.98 -13.88
N VAL A 588 27.44 13.17 -12.56
CA VAL A 588 26.91 14.38 -11.94
C VAL A 588 28.06 15.35 -11.72
N LEU A 589 27.99 16.52 -12.35
CA LEU A 589 28.98 17.58 -12.24
C LEU A 589 28.38 18.81 -11.57
N ASP A 590 29.18 19.57 -10.82
CA ASP A 590 28.80 20.89 -10.32
C ASP A 590 28.95 21.97 -11.42
N SER A 591 28.53 23.19 -11.12
CA SER A 591 28.67 24.38 -11.98
C SER A 591 30.12 24.72 -12.41
N LYS A 592 31.13 24.01 -11.91
CA LYS A 592 32.55 24.16 -12.24
C LYS A 592 33.10 22.92 -12.97
N ASN A 593 32.23 22.05 -13.46
CA ASN A 593 32.57 20.77 -14.10
C ASN A 593 33.34 19.81 -13.18
N ARG A 594 33.12 19.86 -11.87
CA ARG A 594 33.73 18.93 -10.91
C ARG A 594 32.73 17.84 -10.53
N PRO A 595 33.15 16.58 -10.39
CA PRO A 595 32.23 15.53 -9.99
C PRO A 595 31.61 15.75 -8.60
N VAL A 596 30.33 15.42 -8.48
CA VAL A 596 29.57 15.50 -7.22
C VAL A 596 29.32 14.08 -6.72
N ALA A 597 29.98 13.71 -5.62
CA ALA A 597 29.80 12.41 -4.99
C ALA A 597 28.57 12.38 -4.07
N GLY A 598 27.89 11.23 -4.02
CA GLY A 598 26.70 11.03 -3.18
C GLY A 598 25.49 11.87 -3.60
N ALA A 599 25.43 12.32 -4.85
CA ALA A 599 24.23 12.90 -5.42
C ALA A 599 23.19 11.78 -5.56
N HIS A 600 21.99 12.01 -5.04
CA HIS A 600 20.86 11.10 -5.19
C HIS A 600 20.16 11.40 -6.51
N LEU A 601 20.03 10.40 -7.37
CA LEU A 601 19.30 10.53 -8.62
C LEU A 601 17.95 9.84 -8.48
N ASP A 602 16.89 10.61 -8.68
CA ASP A 602 15.53 10.12 -8.83
C ASP A 602 15.19 10.04 -10.33
N LEU A 603 14.62 8.91 -10.72
CA LEU A 603 14.23 8.62 -12.09
C LEU A 603 12.70 8.61 -12.20
N SER A 604 12.16 9.42 -13.09
CA SER A 604 10.78 9.36 -13.54
C SER A 604 10.75 9.03 -15.04
N GLY A 605 9.81 8.20 -15.46
CA GLY A 605 9.66 7.85 -16.87
C GLY A 605 8.20 7.93 -17.28
N GLN A 606 7.95 8.47 -18.48
CA GLN A 606 6.67 8.32 -19.18
C GLN A 606 6.83 7.32 -20.31
N THR A 607 5.86 6.42 -20.45
CA THR A 607 5.83 5.45 -21.54
C THR A 607 4.97 5.98 -22.68
N GLN A 608 5.47 5.98 -23.91
CA GLN A 608 4.66 6.29 -25.08
C GLN A 608 4.08 5.01 -25.67
N GLY A 609 2.80 5.03 -26.02
CA GLY A 609 2.21 4.00 -26.87
C GLY A 609 2.12 2.61 -26.24
N ILE A 610 2.41 2.47 -24.93
CA ILE A 610 1.99 1.29 -24.19
C ILE A 610 0.50 1.50 -23.92
N GLU A 611 -0.34 0.85 -24.72
CA GLU A 611 -1.79 0.81 -24.49
C GLU A 611 -2.08 0.34 -23.06
N ASN A 612 -1.20 -0.52 -22.49
CA ASN A 612 -1.28 -0.97 -21.10
C ASN A 612 -0.57 -0.04 -20.09
N THR A 613 -1.28 0.96 -19.55
CA THR A 613 -0.74 1.91 -18.57
C THR A 613 -0.31 1.29 -17.24
N ALA A 614 -0.87 0.13 -16.86
CA ALA A 614 -0.48 -0.56 -15.62
C ALA A 614 0.97 -1.09 -15.69
N LEU A 615 1.40 -1.52 -16.88
CA LEU A 615 2.79 -1.88 -17.14
C LEU A 615 3.70 -0.66 -16.97
N ALA A 616 3.30 0.50 -17.49
CA ALA A 616 4.09 1.71 -17.47
C ALA A 616 4.45 2.18 -16.06
N GLU A 617 3.48 2.17 -15.16
CA GLU A 617 3.69 2.60 -13.78
C GLU A 617 4.36 1.50 -12.94
N PHE A 618 4.11 0.21 -13.20
CA PHE A 618 4.94 -0.86 -12.61
C PHE A 618 6.41 -0.72 -13.01
N VAL A 619 6.65 -0.35 -14.27
CA VAL A 619 7.98 -0.03 -14.77
C VAL A 619 8.51 1.22 -14.06
N SER A 620 7.71 2.28 -13.92
CA SER A 620 8.08 3.47 -13.14
C SER A 620 8.49 3.11 -11.71
N ASP A 621 7.68 2.33 -10.99
CA ASP A 621 7.95 1.86 -9.63
C ASP A 621 9.21 0.98 -9.54
N THR A 622 9.51 0.21 -10.58
CA THR A 622 10.75 -0.57 -10.61
C THR A 622 11.97 0.25 -11.02
N ILE A 623 11.78 1.29 -11.84
CA ILE A 623 12.82 2.24 -12.22
C ILE A 623 13.18 3.16 -11.04
N LYS A 624 12.25 3.39 -10.09
CA LYS A 624 12.49 4.09 -8.81
C LYS A 624 13.53 3.36 -7.97
N THR A 625 14.78 3.48 -8.39
CA THR A 625 15.97 3.00 -7.72
C THR A 625 16.67 4.21 -7.16
N HIS A 626 16.96 4.19 -5.86
CA HIS A 626 17.83 5.20 -5.26
C HIS A 626 19.22 4.97 -5.82
N ILE A 627 19.62 5.82 -6.75
CA ILE A 627 20.95 5.77 -7.35
C ILE A 627 21.77 6.87 -6.68
N GLU A 628 22.92 6.51 -6.15
CA GLU A 628 23.89 7.46 -5.63
C GLU A 628 25.07 7.54 -6.60
N SER A 629 25.54 8.75 -6.87
CA SER A 629 26.79 8.94 -7.58
C SER A 629 27.99 8.54 -6.72
N ASP A 630 28.99 7.91 -7.32
CA ASP A 630 30.21 7.51 -6.65
C ASP A 630 31.17 8.69 -6.36
N SER A 631 32.37 8.40 -5.84
CA SER A 631 33.38 9.44 -5.55
C SER A 631 33.85 10.23 -6.77
N GLU A 632 33.64 9.71 -7.98
CA GLU A 632 33.92 10.38 -9.25
C GLU A 632 32.65 10.94 -9.90
N GLY A 633 31.57 11.09 -9.12
CA GLY A 633 30.27 11.58 -9.56
C GLY A 633 29.58 10.67 -10.56
N ARG A 634 30.09 9.45 -10.81
CA ARG A 634 29.52 8.54 -11.80
C ARG A 634 28.33 7.81 -11.24
N PHE A 635 27.36 7.53 -12.09
CA PHE A 635 26.19 6.74 -11.74
C PHE A 635 25.85 5.77 -12.86
N VAL A 636 25.26 4.64 -12.49
CA VAL A 636 24.78 3.60 -13.40
C VAL A 636 23.40 3.16 -12.96
N PHE A 637 22.47 3.07 -13.89
CA PHE A 637 21.13 2.55 -13.65
C PHE A 637 20.65 1.69 -14.79
N HIS A 638 19.64 0.87 -14.51
CA HIS A 638 19.11 -0.11 -15.45
C HIS A 638 17.63 0.16 -15.66
N VAL A 639 17.24 0.29 -16.92
CA VAL A 639 15.87 0.58 -17.31
C VAL A 639 15.34 -0.60 -18.09
N LEU A 640 14.06 -0.92 -17.87
CA LEU A 640 13.36 -1.89 -18.69
C LEU A 640 13.34 -1.35 -20.15
N PRO A 641 13.79 -2.10 -21.15
CA PRO A 641 13.77 -1.69 -22.56
C PRO A 641 12.36 -1.78 -23.14
N ILE A 642 11.41 -1.16 -22.44
CA ILE A 642 10.10 -0.78 -22.94
C ILE A 642 10.22 0.58 -23.63
N GLN A 643 9.27 0.92 -24.50
CA GLN A 643 9.25 2.24 -25.13
C GLN A 643 8.88 3.32 -24.10
N LEU A 644 9.89 3.91 -23.48
CA LEU A 644 9.76 5.20 -22.81
C LEU A 644 9.67 6.29 -23.88
N SER A 645 8.67 7.17 -23.80
CA SER A 645 8.70 8.44 -24.56
C SER A 645 9.71 9.39 -23.97
N GLU A 646 9.76 9.39 -22.65
CA GLU A 646 10.44 10.40 -21.87
C GLU A 646 11.01 9.74 -20.62
N LEU A 647 12.28 10.03 -20.35
CA LEU A 647 12.92 9.67 -19.11
C LEU A 647 13.45 10.97 -18.50
N GLU A 648 12.92 11.33 -17.35
CA GLU A 648 13.32 12.46 -16.56
C GLU A 648 14.23 11.98 -15.43
N ILE A 649 15.32 12.71 -15.23
CA ILE A 649 16.27 12.44 -14.15
C ILE A 649 16.42 13.71 -13.32
N ALA A 650 16.03 13.63 -12.05
CA ALA A 650 16.27 14.67 -11.08
C ALA A 650 17.46 14.27 -10.21
N ALA A 651 18.46 15.15 -10.09
CA ALA A 651 19.60 14.93 -9.20
C ALA A 651 19.49 15.87 -7.99
N MET A 652 19.45 15.29 -6.80
CA MET A 652 19.50 16.00 -5.53
C MET A 652 20.89 15.85 -4.92
N THR A 653 21.54 16.96 -4.62
CA THR A 653 22.84 16.95 -3.94
C THR A 653 22.67 17.10 -2.43
N PRO A 654 23.54 16.45 -1.62
CA PRO A 654 23.54 16.65 -0.17
C PRO A 654 23.85 18.10 0.25
N ASP A 655 24.46 18.89 -0.62
CA ASP A 655 24.80 20.29 -0.39
C ASP A 655 23.91 21.19 -1.28
N LEU A 656 22.87 21.79 -0.68
CA LEU A 656 21.82 22.65 -1.28
C LEU A 656 22.29 23.90 -2.06
N GLY A 657 23.55 23.98 -2.50
CA GLY A 657 24.14 25.16 -3.14
C GLY A 657 24.82 24.91 -4.48
N HIS A 658 24.74 23.71 -5.04
CA HIS A 658 25.37 23.39 -6.32
C HIS A 658 24.32 23.22 -7.41
N ASP A 659 24.36 24.11 -8.41
CA ASP A 659 23.77 23.81 -9.71
C ASP A 659 24.50 22.57 -10.24
N VAL A 660 23.74 21.52 -10.55
CA VAL A 660 24.27 20.27 -11.09
C VAL A 660 23.96 20.14 -12.57
N GLU A 661 24.92 19.58 -13.30
CA GLU A 661 24.78 19.17 -14.69
C GLU A 661 24.93 17.65 -14.76
N LEU A 662 24.03 17.01 -15.50
CA LEU A 662 24.07 15.57 -15.77
C LEU A 662 24.66 15.34 -17.16
N GLN A 663 25.78 14.62 -17.23
CA GLN A 663 26.42 14.24 -18.50
C GLN A 663 26.37 12.73 -18.70
N PHE A 664 25.77 12.27 -19.80
CA PHE A 664 25.73 10.85 -20.13
C PHE A 664 26.94 10.41 -20.95
N ALA A 665 27.34 9.15 -20.80
CA ALA A 665 28.45 8.60 -21.58
C ALA A 665 28.17 8.64 -23.11
N PRO A 666 29.20 8.82 -23.95
CA PRO A 666 29.06 8.70 -25.40
C PRO A 666 28.62 7.28 -25.79
N GLY A 667 27.57 7.15 -26.59
CA GLY A 667 26.98 5.86 -26.97
C GLY A 667 25.77 5.42 -26.14
N THR A 668 25.43 6.15 -25.06
CA THR A 668 24.16 6.03 -24.35
C THR A 668 22.98 6.63 -25.13
N THR A 669 23.18 6.98 -26.41
CA THR A 669 22.10 7.28 -27.36
C THR A 669 21.30 6.01 -27.62
N GLY A 670 20.39 5.70 -26.69
CA GLY A 670 19.17 4.98 -27.01
C GLY A 670 18.46 5.66 -28.18
N ARG A 671 17.56 4.91 -28.84
CA ARG A 671 16.74 5.32 -29.99
C ARG A 671 16.55 6.85 -30.12
N LYS A 672 16.62 7.36 -31.35
CA LYS A 672 16.43 8.79 -31.72
C LYS A 672 15.12 9.45 -31.24
N ASP A 673 14.26 8.70 -30.55
CA ASP A 673 12.91 9.08 -30.14
C ASP A 673 12.76 9.24 -28.61
N LEU A 674 13.81 9.02 -27.80
CA LEU A 674 13.78 9.24 -26.35
C LEU A 674 14.24 10.67 -26.02
N GLU A 675 13.33 11.51 -25.54
CA GLU A 675 13.65 12.82 -24.98
C GLU A 675 14.04 12.64 -23.50
N ILE A 676 15.22 13.14 -23.12
CA ILE A 676 15.65 13.17 -21.72
C ILE A 676 15.51 14.62 -21.26
N GLN A 677 14.56 14.85 -20.35
CA GLN A 677 14.40 16.15 -19.71
C GLN A 677 15.17 16.18 -18.39
N PHE A 678 15.81 17.32 -18.16
CA PHE A 678 16.59 17.58 -16.95
C PHE A 678 15.87 18.65 -16.15
N GLU A 679 15.38 18.31 -14.97
CA GLU A 679 14.93 19.29 -13.99
C GLU A 679 15.93 19.30 -12.83
N VAL A 680 16.55 20.45 -12.62
CA VAL A 680 17.48 20.68 -11.51
C VAL A 680 16.78 21.60 -10.52
N GLU A 681 16.20 21.03 -9.47
CA GLU A 681 15.67 21.83 -8.36
C GLU A 681 16.81 22.35 -7.49
N ALA A 682 17.24 23.59 -7.77
CA ALA A 682 18.02 24.35 -6.81
C ALA A 682 17.11 24.73 -5.62
N GLY A 683 17.41 24.21 -4.42
CA GLY A 683 16.74 24.65 -3.19
C GLY A 683 16.83 26.18 -3.01
N PRO A 684 15.93 26.81 -2.24
CA PRO A 684 15.87 28.28 -2.15
C PRO A 684 17.22 28.87 -1.72
N ALA A 685 17.84 29.61 -2.65
CA ALA A 685 19.11 30.28 -2.42
C ALA A 685 19.03 31.14 -1.15
N LYS A 686 19.92 30.90 -0.18
CA LYS A 686 20.13 31.82 0.93
C LYS A 686 20.57 33.16 0.34
N LYS A 687 19.70 34.18 0.39
CA LYS A 687 20.10 35.58 0.18
C LYS A 687 21.14 35.97 1.25
N GLY A 688 22.41 35.76 0.97
CA GLY A 688 23.53 36.45 1.59
C GLY A 688 23.77 37.77 0.84
N LYS A 689 24.05 38.84 1.59
CA LYS A 689 24.38 40.16 1.04
C LYS A 689 25.51 40.14 0.02
#